data_AF-A0A4Z0BTQ4-F1
#
_entry.id   AF-A0A4Z0BTQ4-F1
#
_cell.length_a   1.000
_cell.length_b   1.000
_cell.length_c   1.000
_cell.angle_alpha   90.00
_cell.angle_beta   90.00
_cell.angle_gamma   90.00
#
_symmetry.space_group_name_H-M   'P 1'
#
loop_
_entity.id
_entity.type
_entity.pdbx_description
1 polymer ?
#
loop_
_entity_poly.entity_id
_entity_poly.type
_entity_poly.pdbx_seq_one_letter_code
_entity_poly.pdbx_strand_id
1 'polypeptide(L)'
;MKTDARRKTVPRLALAGLSMLLATSAVQAEDVDLFLRNPLGDATRPNLLLVVDNAASNNSSITPLPNGSGNKKLDLIKDVLHILTNPLTSPYFPTCTVPSDPELPRVPDGCYTRAEVDDMVKNINMGLMLMNPSSGTKGGYVRSHIRPMNVTDNRTKLWNTVKDGIPNANNAPYAKTMHEAYLYFGGKPAYAGFSTSVYDPDAKNGSNYRSPIGDVCQPNYIIYVGNGGPDSSEDGDSRTLLSGLGGVLSSDPIKFTPSNYQSNWLDEYARTLNRIDLVSTLTGDQKATTYTVAIQNPQDNNFNTNGQKSARALLQSAALAGGGEYALGEDGQSVLKAILSALRKMQPVNSVFAAVTLPVSVNVRGTFLNQVYMGQFRPDPNARPRWPGNLKQYQIGLDAKLDPVLVDRNKKPVEDTAKGFLLPDITSFWTKNSNYWGFASGSSNDAPDGAVVEKGGAAQRMRTDLATSALRSSRKLYTCNGACVAGAALSTVSFSQTNLNINGPTASNLGAALLERDALIEWIRGADNLEDENTNESNEDARAYIHGDLLHSRPAVVNYNRTAGDRDVVVYYGSNDGIFRAVKGGQDDTDGYEKWGMVFPEFFKKLKRLRDNDELIDAAKPKPYFADGAVSVYQNDVNGDGKLVAADGDKVYLYVGMRRGGQLIYALDVSDPDT
;
A
#
# COMPACT_ATOMS: atom_id res chain seq x y z
N MET A 1 -65.97 -46.75 37.39
CA MET A 1 -65.53 -47.05 38.77
C MET A 1 -65.00 -45.74 39.36
N LYS A 2 -65.67 -45.22 40.39
CA LYS A 2 -65.30 -43.98 41.10
C LYS A 2 -63.95 -44.15 41.82
N THR A 3 -63.14 -43.08 41.90
CA THR A 3 -62.72 -42.48 43.18
C THR A 3 -61.96 -41.16 42.97
N ASP A 4 -62.42 -40.13 43.69
CA ASP A 4 -61.76 -38.87 44.03
C ASP A 4 -60.49 -39.07 44.87
N ALA A 5 -59.53 -38.12 44.79
CA ALA A 5 -59.14 -37.26 45.93
C ALA A 5 -57.87 -36.42 45.64
N ARG A 6 -57.98 -35.11 45.87
CA ARG A 6 -56.88 -34.14 46.01
C ARG A 6 -56.12 -34.34 47.35
N ARG A 7 -54.81 -34.06 47.39
CA ARG A 7 -54.18 -33.31 48.50
C ARG A 7 -52.83 -32.68 48.13
N LYS A 8 -52.65 -31.45 48.64
CA LYS A 8 -51.51 -30.50 48.61
C LYS A 8 -50.24 -31.15 49.22
N THR A 9 -48.99 -30.76 48.93
CA THR A 9 -48.30 -29.48 49.28
C THR A 9 -46.88 -29.42 48.67
N VAL A 10 -46.41 -28.19 48.39
CA VAL A 10 -45.06 -27.80 47.91
C VAL A 10 -44.02 -27.86 49.06
N PRO A 11 -42.72 -28.08 48.77
CA PRO A 11 -41.77 -27.00 49.04
C PRO A 11 -40.75 -26.76 47.90
N ARG A 12 -40.31 -25.51 47.86
CA ARG A 12 -39.33 -24.92 46.94
C ARG A 12 -37.95 -25.57 47.10
N LEU A 13 -37.31 -25.92 46.00
CA LEU A 13 -35.85 -26.00 45.90
C LEU A 13 -35.41 -25.10 44.74
N ALA A 14 -34.60 -24.10 45.07
CA ALA A 14 -34.03 -23.16 44.13
C ALA A 14 -33.04 -23.86 43.20
N LEU A 15 -33.30 -23.83 41.89
CA LEU A 15 -32.30 -24.15 40.87
C LEU A 15 -31.73 -22.82 40.36
N ALA A 16 -30.59 -22.42 40.93
CA ALA A 16 -29.77 -21.36 40.39
C ALA A 16 -29.22 -21.83 39.03
N GLY A 17 -29.91 -21.46 37.96
CA GLY A 17 -29.43 -21.62 36.59
C GLY A 17 -28.22 -20.72 36.39
N LEU A 18 -27.07 -21.35 36.17
CA LEU A 18 -25.80 -20.73 35.83
C LEU A 18 -25.93 -20.04 34.47
N SER A 19 -26.30 -18.77 34.44
CA SER A 19 -26.14 -17.90 33.28
C SER A 19 -24.66 -17.66 33.04
N MET A 20 -24.00 -18.57 32.32
CA MET A 20 -22.74 -18.29 31.66
C MET A 20 -23.01 -17.22 30.60
N LEU A 21 -22.78 -15.96 30.96
CA LEU A 21 -22.48 -14.92 29.98
C LEU A 21 -21.21 -15.36 29.25
N LEU A 22 -21.38 -16.01 28.10
CA LEU A 22 -20.39 -16.02 27.03
C LEU A 22 -20.24 -14.57 26.55
N ALA A 23 -19.44 -13.78 27.25
CA ALA A 23 -18.81 -12.60 26.69
C ALA A 23 -17.75 -13.09 25.70
N THR A 24 -18.19 -13.59 24.54
CA THR A 24 -17.34 -13.66 23.36
C THR A 24 -17.02 -12.20 23.03
N SER A 25 -15.83 -11.76 23.41
CA SER A 25 -15.21 -10.59 22.79
C SER A 25 -15.07 -10.94 21.32
N ALA A 26 -16.02 -10.46 20.51
CA ALA A 26 -15.93 -10.55 19.08
C ALA A 26 -14.67 -9.77 18.68
N VAL A 27 -13.60 -10.49 18.38
CA VAL A 27 -12.52 -9.95 17.57
C VAL A 27 -13.16 -9.66 16.21
N GLN A 28 -13.57 -8.41 15.99
CA GLN A 28 -14.05 -7.99 14.68
C GLN A 28 -12.82 -7.83 13.79
N ALA A 29 -12.52 -8.86 12.99
CA ALA A 29 -11.56 -8.73 11.90
C ALA A 29 -11.97 -7.55 10.98
N GLU A 30 -11.00 -6.75 10.57
CA GLU A 30 -11.25 -5.71 9.58
C GLU A 30 -11.31 -6.36 8.18
N ASP A 31 -12.29 -5.97 7.34
CA ASP A 31 -12.40 -6.51 5.97
C ASP A 31 -11.15 -6.13 5.12
N VAL A 32 -10.33 -5.18 5.61
CA VAL A 32 -9.06 -4.76 5.01
C VAL A 32 -7.84 -5.53 5.54
N ASP A 33 -7.97 -6.35 6.58
CA ASP A 33 -6.85 -7.14 7.10
C ASP A 33 -6.26 -8.07 6.03
N LEU A 34 -7.09 -8.54 5.10
CA LEU A 34 -6.69 -9.35 3.93
C LEU A 34 -5.90 -8.53 2.88
N PHE A 35 -6.06 -7.21 2.86
CA PHE A 35 -5.32 -6.33 1.96
C PHE A 35 -4.06 -5.76 2.61
N LEU A 36 -4.03 -5.72 3.94
CA LEU A 36 -2.87 -5.40 4.74
C LEU A 36 -1.97 -6.63 5.02
N ARG A 37 -2.50 -7.84 4.82
CA ARG A 37 -1.79 -9.14 4.80
C ARG A 37 -1.87 -9.75 3.41
N ASN A 38 -0.79 -9.65 2.65
CA ASN A 38 -0.78 -9.99 1.23
C ASN A 38 -1.00 -11.50 0.95
N PRO A 39 -2.01 -11.90 0.15
CA PRO A 39 -2.21 -13.26 -0.33
C PRO A 39 -1.76 -13.45 -1.79
N LEU A 40 -0.54 -13.05 -2.17
CA LEU A 40 0.01 -13.32 -3.51
C LEU A 40 0.86 -14.59 -3.55
N GLY A 41 0.34 -15.60 -4.24
CA GLY A 41 1.08 -16.80 -4.64
C GLY A 41 2.12 -16.53 -5.74
N ASP A 42 3.33 -17.04 -5.50
CA ASP A 42 4.45 -17.40 -6.40
C ASP A 42 4.90 -16.52 -7.59
N ALA A 43 4.19 -15.50 -8.07
CA ALA A 43 4.51 -14.95 -9.40
C ALA A 43 5.68 -13.94 -9.47
N THR A 44 6.02 -13.15 -8.44
CA THR A 44 7.28 -12.38 -8.40
C THR A 44 7.61 -11.91 -6.97
N ARG A 45 8.20 -12.78 -6.15
CA ARG A 45 8.66 -12.41 -4.80
C ARG A 45 9.75 -11.33 -4.89
N PRO A 46 9.72 -10.24 -4.09
CA PRO A 46 10.82 -9.29 -3.97
C PRO A 46 12.14 -9.99 -3.61
N ASN A 47 13.25 -9.52 -4.17
CA ASN A 47 14.58 -9.97 -3.79
C ASN A 47 15.10 -9.10 -2.65
N LEU A 48 15.45 -9.71 -1.52
CA LEU A 48 16.11 -9.06 -0.39
C LEU A 48 17.53 -9.60 -0.22
N LEU A 49 18.51 -8.70 -0.28
CA LEU A 49 19.88 -8.96 0.18
C LEU A 49 20.09 -8.31 1.56
N LEU A 50 20.32 -9.14 2.58
CA LEU A 50 20.81 -8.65 3.86
C LEU A 50 22.33 -8.51 3.79
N VAL A 51 22.85 -7.30 3.96
CA VAL A 51 24.28 -7.02 4.00
C VAL A 51 24.66 -6.73 5.44
N VAL A 52 25.61 -7.47 6.01
CA VAL A 52 25.99 -7.34 7.42
C VAL A 52 27.46 -6.96 7.56
N ASP A 53 27.70 -5.89 8.32
CA ASP A 53 29.03 -5.56 8.83
C ASP A 53 29.46 -6.57 9.91
N ASN A 54 30.30 -7.51 9.49
CA ASN A 54 30.90 -8.55 10.33
C ASN A 54 32.33 -8.20 10.79
N ALA A 55 32.74 -6.93 10.76
CA ALA A 55 34.06 -6.53 11.24
C ALA A 55 34.23 -6.80 12.75
N ALA A 56 35.32 -7.47 13.12
CA ALA A 56 35.61 -7.83 14.50
C ALA A 56 35.76 -6.60 15.42
N SER A 57 36.29 -5.50 14.88
CA SER A 57 36.49 -4.20 15.56
C SER A 57 35.19 -3.61 16.09
N ASN A 58 34.07 -3.95 15.45
CA ASN A 58 32.75 -3.39 15.67
C ASN A 58 31.82 -4.32 16.49
N ASN A 59 32.26 -5.54 16.79
CA ASN A 59 31.47 -6.57 17.47
C ASN A 59 31.47 -6.42 19.01
N SER A 60 31.04 -5.26 19.50
CA SER A 60 30.87 -4.96 20.93
C SER A 60 29.61 -5.59 21.53
N SER A 61 29.42 -5.43 22.84
CA SER A 61 28.25 -5.94 23.55
C SER A 61 26.98 -5.13 23.26
N ILE A 62 25.83 -5.80 23.19
CA ILE A 62 24.50 -5.18 23.09
C ILE A 62 23.50 -5.97 23.94
N THR A 63 22.45 -5.31 24.42
CA THR A 63 21.32 -5.98 25.06
C THR A 63 20.69 -6.98 24.09
N PRO A 64 20.72 -8.30 24.37
CA PRO A 64 20.27 -9.30 23.43
C PRO A 64 18.74 -9.42 23.38
N LEU A 65 18.24 -10.20 22.42
CA LEU A 65 16.86 -10.69 22.43
C LEU A 65 16.63 -11.68 23.59
N PRO A 66 15.37 -11.95 23.99
CA PRO A 66 15.08 -13.00 24.96
C PRO A 66 15.68 -14.34 24.53
N ASN A 67 16.31 -15.06 25.46
CA ASN A 67 17.06 -16.30 25.19
C ASN A 67 18.20 -16.15 24.17
N GLY A 68 18.68 -14.93 23.92
CA GLY A 68 19.71 -14.65 22.93
C GLY A 68 20.96 -15.52 23.10
N SER A 69 21.56 -15.91 21.98
CA SER A 69 22.65 -16.88 21.96
C SER A 69 24.00 -16.33 22.46
N GLY A 70 24.07 -15.02 22.69
CA GLY A 70 25.22 -14.31 23.22
C GLY A 70 24.88 -12.85 23.48
N ASN A 71 25.86 -12.06 23.89
CA ASN A 71 25.69 -10.64 24.21
C ASN A 71 26.40 -9.72 23.23
N LYS A 72 26.95 -10.23 22.11
CA LYS A 72 27.58 -9.40 21.09
C LYS A 72 26.62 -9.07 19.95
N LYS A 73 26.89 -7.98 19.23
CA LYS A 73 26.06 -7.54 18.10
C LYS A 73 25.91 -8.59 17.00
N LEU A 74 26.97 -9.36 16.69
CA LEU A 74 26.86 -10.46 15.71
C LEU A 74 26.05 -11.66 16.23
N ASP A 75 26.04 -11.91 17.54
CA ASP A 75 25.15 -12.92 18.14
C ASP A 75 23.68 -12.49 17.98
N LEU A 76 23.40 -11.20 18.22
CA LEU A 76 22.08 -10.63 18.01
C LEU A 76 21.61 -10.75 16.55
N ILE A 77 22.45 -10.43 15.56
CA ILE A 77 22.08 -10.57 14.14
C ILE A 77 21.81 -12.05 13.80
N LYS A 78 22.59 -12.99 14.36
CA LYS A 78 22.33 -14.43 14.21
C LYS A 78 20.97 -14.81 14.78
N ASP A 79 20.62 -14.29 15.96
CA ASP A 79 19.32 -14.56 16.61
C ASP A 79 18.15 -14.01 15.79
N VAL A 80 18.30 -12.80 15.21
CA VAL A 80 17.32 -12.23 14.26
C VAL A 80 17.20 -13.09 13.01
N LEU A 81 18.33 -13.53 12.42
CA LEU A 81 18.32 -14.44 11.27
C LEU A 81 17.60 -15.76 11.60
N HIS A 82 17.76 -16.29 12.80
CA HIS A 82 17.02 -17.48 13.24
C HIS A 82 15.51 -17.21 13.34
N ILE A 83 15.10 -16.02 13.80
CA ILE A 83 13.68 -15.61 13.77
C ILE A 83 13.17 -15.55 12.32
N LEU A 84 13.94 -14.97 11.39
CA LEU A 84 13.51 -14.87 9.99
C LEU A 84 13.44 -16.24 9.31
N THR A 85 14.39 -17.15 9.56
CA THR A 85 14.39 -18.49 8.95
C THR A 85 13.43 -19.46 9.65
N ASN A 86 13.16 -19.29 10.95
CA ASN A 86 12.36 -20.21 11.77
C ASN A 86 11.36 -19.46 12.68
N PRO A 87 10.47 -18.59 12.15
CA PRO A 87 9.66 -17.68 12.97
C PRO A 87 8.72 -18.40 13.93
N LEU A 88 8.14 -19.53 13.50
CA LEU A 88 7.21 -20.31 14.29
C LEU A 88 7.86 -21.03 15.48
N THR A 89 9.15 -21.34 15.41
CA THR A 89 9.85 -22.18 16.39
C THR A 89 11.05 -21.50 17.06
N SER A 90 11.42 -20.29 16.62
CA SER A 90 12.60 -19.60 17.14
C SER A 90 12.53 -19.39 18.66
N PRO A 91 13.56 -19.81 19.43
CA PRO A 91 13.61 -19.59 20.88
C PRO A 91 13.88 -18.12 21.22
N TYR A 92 14.38 -17.35 20.25
CA TYR A 92 14.75 -15.94 20.39
C TYR A 92 13.59 -14.97 20.17
N PHE A 93 12.44 -15.48 19.72
CA PHE A 93 11.28 -14.66 19.43
C PHE A 93 10.74 -14.05 20.74
N PRO A 94 10.67 -12.72 20.87
CA PRO A 94 10.26 -12.08 22.11
C PRO A 94 8.80 -12.37 22.44
N THR A 95 8.50 -12.64 23.71
CA THR A 95 7.11 -12.74 24.18
C THR A 95 6.47 -11.35 24.14
N CYS A 96 5.35 -11.22 23.43
CA CYS A 96 4.53 -10.02 23.48
C CYS A 96 3.81 -10.00 24.83
N THR A 97 4.33 -9.30 25.83
CA THR A 97 3.62 -9.11 27.10
C THR A 97 2.50 -8.10 26.87
N VAL A 98 1.29 -8.58 26.67
CA VAL A 98 0.09 -7.74 26.63
C VAL A 98 -0.18 -7.29 28.07
N PRO A 99 -0.20 -5.98 28.39
CA PRO A 99 -0.63 -5.53 29.71
C PRO A 99 -2.03 -6.09 30.01
N SER A 100 -2.26 -6.57 31.23
CA SER A 100 -3.54 -7.14 31.66
C SER A 100 -4.67 -6.11 31.83
N ASP A 101 -4.43 -4.85 31.44
CA ASP A 101 -5.36 -3.75 31.58
C ASP A 101 -6.29 -3.66 30.35
N PRO A 102 -7.62 -3.83 30.51
CA PRO A 102 -8.58 -3.73 29.42
C PRO A 102 -8.80 -2.29 28.88
N GLU A 103 -8.24 -1.26 29.51
CA GLU A 103 -8.33 0.14 29.04
C GLU A 103 -7.04 0.67 28.37
N LEU A 104 -5.99 -0.15 28.27
CA LEU A 104 -4.78 0.17 27.51
C LEU A 104 -4.66 -0.72 26.26
N PRO A 105 -4.12 -0.20 25.14
CA PRO A 105 -4.17 -0.84 23.83
C PRO A 105 -3.62 -2.27 23.86
N ARG A 106 -4.43 -3.24 23.40
CA ARG A 106 -3.98 -4.59 23.12
C ARG A 106 -3.05 -4.56 21.91
N VAL A 107 -1.80 -4.95 22.19
CA VAL A 107 -0.58 -4.94 21.35
C VAL A 107 0.14 -3.58 21.35
N PRO A 108 1.25 -3.43 22.10
CA PRO A 108 2.09 -2.25 22.04
C PRO A 108 2.65 -2.01 20.63
N ASP A 109 2.86 -0.75 20.30
CA ASP A 109 3.39 -0.27 19.03
C ASP A 109 4.71 -0.98 18.63
N GLY A 110 4.65 -1.91 17.67
CA GLY A 110 5.81 -2.65 17.15
C GLY A 110 6.03 -4.08 17.67
N CYS A 111 5.01 -4.74 18.20
CA CYS A 111 5.04 -6.19 18.43
C CYS A 111 4.54 -6.97 17.19
N TYR A 112 5.34 -7.92 16.69
CA TYR A 112 4.98 -8.84 15.61
C TYR A 112 4.69 -10.23 16.15
N THR A 113 3.65 -10.89 15.66
CA THR A 113 3.39 -12.30 15.98
C THR A 113 4.26 -13.23 15.13
N ARG A 114 4.51 -14.45 15.63
CA ARG A 114 5.27 -15.47 14.87
C ARG A 114 4.65 -15.77 13.51
N ALA A 115 3.32 -15.77 13.41
CA ALA A 115 2.61 -16.03 12.17
C ALA A 115 2.78 -14.90 11.16
N GLU A 116 2.76 -13.64 11.61
CA GLU A 116 3.00 -12.48 10.74
C GLU A 116 4.40 -12.47 10.17
N VAL A 117 5.41 -12.75 11.01
CA VAL A 117 6.80 -12.86 10.52
C VAL A 117 6.94 -14.02 9.53
N ASP A 118 6.29 -15.15 9.79
CA ASP A 118 6.29 -16.29 8.87
C ASP A 118 5.68 -15.95 7.51
N ASP A 119 4.56 -15.24 7.49
CA ASP A 119 3.89 -14.79 6.28
C ASP A 119 4.75 -13.79 5.49
N MET A 120 5.25 -12.75 6.16
CA MET A 120 6.12 -11.74 5.55
C MET A 120 7.36 -12.37 4.92
N VAL A 121 7.99 -13.33 5.59
CA VAL A 121 9.19 -13.99 5.07
C VAL A 121 8.84 -14.96 3.94
N LYS A 122 7.72 -15.69 3.98
CA LYS A 122 7.32 -16.58 2.87
C LYS A 122 7.10 -15.83 1.55
N ASN A 123 6.77 -14.54 1.63
CA ASN A 123 6.49 -13.69 0.48
C ASN A 123 7.73 -13.04 -0.14
N ILE A 124 8.95 -13.30 0.35
CA ILE A 124 10.19 -12.74 -0.21
C ILE A 124 11.19 -13.82 -0.65
N ASN A 125 12.14 -13.44 -1.51
CA ASN A 125 13.39 -14.16 -1.66
C ASN A 125 14.45 -13.49 -0.79
N MET A 126 15.25 -14.25 -0.05
CA MET A 126 16.24 -13.69 0.87
C MET A 126 17.62 -14.30 0.65
N GLY A 127 18.65 -13.47 0.75
CA GLY A 127 20.06 -13.87 0.74
C GLY A 127 20.87 -13.07 1.76
N LEU A 128 22.13 -13.45 1.93
CA LEU A 128 23.06 -12.87 2.91
C LEU A 128 24.39 -12.54 2.24
N MET A 129 24.88 -11.33 2.45
CA MET A 129 26.21 -10.87 2.07
C MET A 129 26.98 -10.42 3.32
N LEU A 130 28.24 -10.85 3.40
CA LEU A 130 29.17 -10.53 4.48
C LEU A 130 30.43 -9.91 3.89
N MET A 131 31.23 -9.23 4.72
CA MET A 131 32.55 -8.74 4.32
C MET A 131 33.57 -9.86 4.38
N ASN A 132 34.52 -9.84 3.44
CA ASN A 132 35.52 -10.88 3.32
C ASN A 132 36.40 -10.99 4.59
N PRO A 133 36.78 -12.23 4.98
CA PRO A 133 37.76 -12.45 6.02
C PRO A 133 39.15 -11.95 5.60
N SER A 134 40.09 -11.94 6.56
CA SER A 134 41.44 -11.38 6.42
C SER A 134 42.26 -11.88 5.23
N SER A 135 42.02 -13.10 4.75
CA SER A 135 42.71 -13.70 3.61
C SER A 135 42.14 -13.28 2.24
N GLY A 136 41.00 -12.59 2.21
CA GLY A 136 40.33 -12.15 0.98
C GLY A 136 40.56 -10.69 0.64
N THR A 137 40.23 -10.31 -0.60
CA THR A 137 40.21 -8.91 -1.04
C THR A 137 39.17 -8.13 -0.24
N LYS A 138 39.51 -6.92 0.22
CA LYS A 138 38.57 -6.02 0.92
C LYS A 138 37.32 -5.77 0.07
N GLY A 139 36.18 -6.26 0.51
CA GLY A 139 34.89 -6.15 -0.18
C GLY A 139 33.88 -7.15 0.40
N GLY A 140 32.74 -7.28 -0.27
CA GLY A 140 31.69 -8.23 0.11
C GLY A 140 31.88 -9.60 -0.53
N TYR A 141 31.13 -10.59 -0.02
CA TYR A 141 30.87 -11.86 -0.70
C TYR A 141 29.47 -12.38 -0.35
N VAL A 142 28.84 -13.08 -1.29
CA VAL A 142 27.53 -13.69 -1.09
C VAL A 142 27.69 -14.96 -0.24
N ARG A 143 27.37 -14.86 1.05
CA ARG A 143 27.41 -15.99 1.99
C ARG A 143 26.23 -16.94 1.79
N SER A 144 25.08 -16.41 1.38
CA SER A 144 23.90 -17.19 0.98
C SER A 144 23.24 -16.53 -0.22
N HIS A 145 23.11 -17.27 -1.32
CA HIS A 145 22.41 -16.83 -2.52
C HIS A 145 20.93 -16.53 -2.21
N ILE A 146 20.36 -15.53 -2.88
CA ILE A 146 18.97 -15.13 -2.72
C ILE A 146 18.07 -16.27 -3.20
N ARG A 147 17.22 -16.78 -2.32
CA ARG A 147 16.32 -17.89 -2.62
C ARG A 147 14.91 -17.67 -2.04
N PRO A 148 13.86 -18.26 -2.64
CA PRO A 148 12.50 -18.19 -2.12
C PRO A 148 12.40 -18.73 -0.70
N MET A 149 11.90 -17.91 0.21
CA MET A 149 11.82 -18.23 1.64
C MET A 149 10.54 -18.96 2.04
N ASN A 150 9.62 -19.20 1.09
CA ASN A 150 8.51 -20.15 1.27
C ASN A 150 8.96 -21.61 1.26
N VAL A 151 10.16 -21.90 0.72
CA VAL A 151 10.73 -23.25 0.67
C VAL A 151 11.55 -23.50 1.94
N THR A 152 11.15 -24.50 2.72
CA THR A 152 11.81 -24.87 3.98
C THR A 152 13.31 -25.15 3.80
N ASP A 153 13.70 -25.87 2.75
CA ASP A 153 15.11 -26.19 2.48
C ASP A 153 15.96 -24.93 2.26
N ASN A 154 15.40 -23.88 1.64
CA ASN A 154 16.10 -22.62 1.45
C ASN A 154 16.31 -21.88 2.78
N ARG A 155 15.30 -21.88 3.66
CA ARG A 155 15.42 -21.37 5.03
C ARG A 155 16.50 -22.11 5.82
N THR A 156 16.52 -23.44 5.73
CA THR A 156 17.55 -24.28 6.36
C THR A 156 18.94 -24.01 5.80
N LYS A 157 19.08 -23.86 4.48
CA LYS A 157 20.36 -23.49 3.84
C LYS A 157 20.88 -22.16 4.37
N LEU A 158 20.05 -21.11 4.41
CA LEU A 158 20.45 -19.80 4.93
C LEU A 158 20.85 -19.89 6.42
N TRP A 159 20.03 -20.53 7.25
CA TRP A 159 20.34 -20.72 8.67
C TRP A 159 21.67 -21.45 8.89
N ASN A 160 21.93 -22.53 8.14
CA ASN A 160 23.17 -23.29 8.24
C ASN A 160 24.43 -22.47 7.92
N THR A 161 24.31 -21.34 7.21
CA THR A 161 25.46 -20.47 6.94
C THR A 161 25.95 -19.69 8.16
N VAL A 162 25.08 -19.48 9.17
CA VAL A 162 25.32 -18.64 10.35
C VAL A 162 25.09 -19.33 11.69
N LYS A 163 24.54 -20.57 11.72
CA LYS A 163 24.18 -21.30 12.95
C LYS A 163 25.33 -21.43 13.96
N ASP A 164 26.56 -21.59 13.46
CA ASP A 164 27.77 -21.78 14.25
C ASP A 164 28.49 -20.44 14.52
N GLY A 165 27.86 -19.31 14.17
CA GLY A 165 28.38 -17.95 14.29
C GLY A 165 28.53 -17.24 12.95
N ILE A 166 28.37 -15.92 12.94
CA ILE A 166 28.72 -15.08 11.78
C ILE A 166 30.25 -14.94 11.74
N PRO A 167 30.93 -15.34 10.65
CA PRO A 167 32.39 -15.22 10.56
C PRO A 167 32.85 -13.76 10.70
N ASN A 168 33.95 -13.51 11.41
CA ASN A 168 34.49 -12.16 11.54
C ASN A 168 35.30 -11.74 10.30
N ALA A 169 35.18 -10.47 9.94
CA ALA A 169 36.05 -9.76 9.01
C ALA A 169 37.06 -8.88 9.78
N ASN A 170 38.19 -8.56 9.14
CA ASN A 170 39.20 -7.67 9.73
C ASN A 170 38.94 -6.18 9.46
N ASN A 171 38.08 -5.87 8.49
CA ASN A 171 37.77 -4.50 8.10
C ASN A 171 36.29 -4.41 7.70
N ALA A 172 35.80 -3.19 7.65
CA ALA A 172 34.45 -2.76 7.30
C ALA A 172 34.47 -1.93 5.99
N PRO A 173 34.63 -2.55 4.81
CA PRO A 173 34.57 -1.85 3.52
C PRO A 173 33.12 -1.66 3.06
N TYR A 174 32.46 -0.60 3.53
CA TYR A 174 31.05 -0.35 3.28
C TYR A 174 30.75 -0.10 1.80
N ALA A 175 31.50 0.81 1.18
CA ALA A 175 31.28 1.18 -0.23
C ALA A 175 31.65 0.02 -1.17
N LYS A 176 32.74 -0.70 -0.93
CA LYS A 176 33.10 -1.88 -1.75
C LYS A 176 32.15 -3.05 -1.55
N THR A 177 31.52 -3.19 -0.38
CA THR A 177 30.49 -4.22 -0.19
C THR A 177 29.24 -3.89 -1.00
N MET A 178 28.84 -2.62 -1.07
CA MET A 178 27.78 -2.20 -2.00
C MET A 178 28.16 -2.34 -3.46
N HIS A 179 29.44 -2.13 -3.82
CA HIS A 179 29.93 -2.46 -5.16
C HIS A 179 29.78 -3.95 -5.47
N GLU A 180 30.09 -4.83 -4.51
CA GLU A 180 29.86 -6.27 -4.71
C GLU A 180 28.37 -6.59 -4.86
N ALA A 181 27.49 -5.92 -4.11
CA ALA A 181 26.03 -6.06 -4.28
C ALA A 181 25.56 -5.66 -5.68
N TYR A 182 26.10 -4.56 -6.24
CA TYR A 182 25.87 -4.18 -7.64
C TYR A 182 26.27 -5.30 -8.61
N LEU A 183 27.47 -5.85 -8.46
CA LEU A 183 27.96 -6.91 -9.33
C LEU A 183 27.12 -8.18 -9.20
N TYR A 184 26.67 -8.50 -7.99
CA TYR A 184 25.81 -9.65 -7.71
C TYR A 184 24.44 -9.49 -8.35
N PHE A 185 23.72 -8.39 -8.11
CA PHE A 185 22.44 -8.12 -8.75
C PHE A 185 22.56 -8.03 -10.27
N GLY A 186 23.64 -7.46 -10.78
CA GLY A 186 23.88 -7.33 -12.22
C GLY A 186 24.41 -8.58 -12.92
N GLY A 187 24.71 -9.67 -12.20
CA GLY A 187 25.29 -10.89 -12.79
C GLY A 187 26.68 -10.67 -13.41
N LYS A 188 27.47 -9.75 -12.86
CA LYS A 188 28.77 -9.29 -13.39
C LYS A 188 29.94 -10.07 -12.79
N PRO A 189 31.16 -9.95 -13.34
CA PRO A 189 32.37 -10.50 -12.72
C PRO A 189 32.51 -10.01 -11.28
N ALA A 190 32.79 -10.92 -10.34
CA ALA A 190 32.98 -10.55 -8.94
C ALA A 190 34.27 -9.72 -8.77
N TYR A 191 34.25 -8.71 -7.89
CA TYR A 191 35.43 -7.91 -7.57
C TYR A 191 36.23 -8.58 -6.45
N ALA A 192 35.57 -8.85 -5.33
CA ALA A 192 36.18 -9.50 -4.16
C ALA A 192 35.47 -10.79 -3.76
N GLY A 193 34.25 -11.03 -4.24
CA GLY A 193 33.37 -12.03 -3.64
C GLY A 193 33.72 -13.50 -3.90
N PHE A 194 34.63 -13.78 -4.84
CA PHE A 194 35.21 -15.12 -5.06
C PHE A 194 36.67 -15.24 -4.59
N SER A 195 37.19 -14.24 -3.85
CA SER A 195 38.57 -14.25 -3.33
C SER A 195 38.80 -15.25 -2.18
N THR A 196 37.71 -15.82 -1.64
CA THR A 196 37.74 -16.80 -0.56
C THR A 196 36.86 -18.01 -0.92
N SER A 197 36.93 -19.12 -0.19
CA SER A 197 36.09 -20.30 -0.43
C SER A 197 34.81 -20.33 0.42
N VAL A 198 34.46 -19.22 1.08
CA VAL A 198 33.35 -19.14 2.04
C VAL A 198 32.03 -18.61 1.44
N TYR A 199 32.02 -18.29 0.14
CA TYR A 199 30.82 -17.90 -0.60
C TYR A 199 29.90 -19.09 -0.90
N ASP A 200 28.64 -18.78 -1.19
CA ASP A 200 27.65 -19.76 -1.65
C ASP A 200 27.93 -20.15 -3.11
N PRO A 201 28.26 -21.42 -3.41
CA PRO A 201 28.57 -21.85 -4.77
C PRO A 201 27.43 -21.59 -5.78
N ASP A 202 26.18 -21.56 -5.34
CA ASP A 202 25.03 -21.30 -6.21
C ASP A 202 24.98 -19.84 -6.70
N ALA A 203 25.67 -18.92 -6.01
CA ALA A 203 25.80 -17.53 -6.44
C ALA A 203 26.82 -17.37 -7.59
N LYS A 204 27.60 -18.39 -7.94
CA LYS A 204 28.68 -18.30 -8.91
C LYS A 204 28.29 -18.90 -10.27
N ASN A 205 28.64 -18.19 -11.35
CA ASN A 205 28.55 -18.64 -12.72
C ASN A 205 29.86 -18.33 -13.46
N GLY A 206 30.83 -19.25 -13.43
CA GLY A 206 32.17 -19.01 -13.94
C GLY A 206 32.90 -17.93 -13.13
N SER A 207 33.35 -16.86 -13.80
CA SER A 207 33.92 -15.66 -13.14
C SER A 207 32.85 -14.68 -12.64
N ASN A 208 31.59 -14.88 -13.05
CA ASN A 208 30.50 -13.94 -12.82
C ASN A 208 29.60 -14.40 -11.69
N TYR A 209 28.81 -13.47 -11.17
CA TYR A 209 27.67 -13.80 -10.34
C TYR A 209 26.50 -14.37 -11.14
N ARG A 210 25.77 -15.30 -10.53
CA ARG A 210 24.41 -15.62 -10.94
C ARG A 210 23.48 -14.57 -10.34
N SER A 211 22.95 -13.68 -11.19
CA SER A 211 22.00 -12.66 -10.76
C SER A 211 20.75 -13.31 -10.15
N PRO A 212 20.23 -12.80 -9.03
CA PRO A 212 18.95 -13.19 -8.47
C PRO A 212 17.75 -12.52 -9.18
N ILE A 213 18.00 -11.57 -10.07
CA ILE A 213 16.97 -10.85 -10.83
C ILE A 213 16.60 -11.70 -12.05
N GLY A 214 15.46 -12.38 -11.95
CA GLY A 214 14.97 -13.27 -13.00
C GLY A 214 13.81 -12.69 -13.83
N ASP A 215 13.18 -11.63 -13.34
CA ASP A 215 11.97 -11.05 -13.92
C ASP A 215 12.01 -9.51 -13.90
N VAL A 216 11.44 -8.87 -14.92
CA VAL A 216 11.39 -7.40 -15.09
C VAL A 216 10.57 -6.70 -14.00
N CYS A 217 9.60 -7.39 -13.42
CA CYS A 217 8.67 -6.89 -12.41
C CYS A 217 9.13 -7.18 -10.97
N GLN A 218 10.33 -7.73 -10.79
CA GLN A 218 10.83 -8.14 -9.48
C GLN A 218 11.54 -6.97 -8.77
N PRO A 219 10.99 -6.42 -7.68
CA PRO A 219 11.67 -5.36 -6.94
C PRO A 219 12.86 -5.94 -6.16
N ASN A 220 13.93 -5.14 -6.04
CA ASN A 220 15.17 -5.53 -5.37
C ASN A 220 15.44 -4.61 -4.19
N TYR A 221 15.83 -5.19 -3.07
CA TYR A 221 16.03 -4.51 -1.81
C TYR A 221 17.36 -4.92 -1.18
N ILE A 222 18.00 -3.95 -0.54
CA ILE A 222 19.17 -4.15 0.31
C ILE A 222 18.80 -3.67 1.71
N ILE A 223 18.96 -4.51 2.73
CA ILE A 223 19.03 -4.05 4.12
C ILE A 223 20.50 -4.08 4.52
N TYR A 224 21.08 -2.90 4.68
CA TYR A 224 22.47 -2.74 5.09
C TYR A 224 22.54 -2.57 6.61
N VAL A 225 23.06 -3.57 7.32
CA VAL A 225 23.23 -3.58 8.77
C VAL A 225 24.64 -3.13 9.11
N GLY A 226 24.77 -1.89 9.54
CA GLY A 226 26.05 -1.32 9.98
C GLY A 226 26.30 -1.58 11.46
N ASN A 227 27.41 -2.24 11.77
CA ASN A 227 27.79 -2.65 13.13
C ASN A 227 28.73 -1.64 13.80
N GLY A 228 28.99 -0.50 13.17
CA GLY A 228 29.91 0.54 13.63
C GLY A 228 30.12 1.55 12.52
N GLY A 229 31.37 1.99 12.33
CA GLY A 229 31.77 2.82 11.19
C GLY A 229 32.67 2.07 10.21
N PRO A 230 32.81 2.55 8.97
CA PRO A 230 33.76 2.00 8.01
C PRO A 230 35.21 2.22 8.49
N ASP A 231 36.08 1.22 8.32
CA ASP A 231 37.47 1.24 8.81
C ASP A 231 38.50 0.68 7.79
N SER A 232 38.17 0.73 6.50
CA SER A 232 38.89 -0.01 5.46
C SER A 232 39.84 0.81 4.57
N SER A 233 39.85 2.15 4.72
CA SER A 233 40.52 3.10 3.82
C SER A 233 40.15 2.90 2.34
N GLU A 234 38.88 2.62 2.06
CA GLU A 234 38.39 2.24 0.73
C GLU A 234 38.07 3.40 -0.22
N ASP A 235 38.03 4.64 0.27
CA ASP A 235 37.37 5.77 -0.42
C ASP A 235 37.91 6.04 -1.83
N GLY A 236 39.24 6.01 -2.02
CA GLY A 236 39.86 6.29 -3.33
C GLY A 236 39.55 5.24 -4.39
N ASP A 237 39.58 3.95 -4.00
CA ASP A 237 39.25 2.85 -4.89
C ASP A 237 37.74 2.77 -5.16
N SER A 238 36.93 2.95 -4.11
CA SER A 238 35.47 2.95 -4.21
C SER A 238 34.96 4.06 -5.12
N ARG A 239 35.55 5.26 -5.05
CA ARG A 239 35.28 6.36 -5.98
C ARG A 239 35.60 5.99 -7.42
N THR A 240 36.74 5.35 -7.65
CA THR A 240 37.18 4.95 -9.00
C THR A 240 36.22 3.93 -9.59
N LEU A 241 35.85 2.91 -8.81
CA LEU A 241 34.87 1.90 -9.19
C LEU A 241 33.50 2.53 -9.47
N LEU A 242 33.01 3.42 -8.61
CA LEU A 242 31.71 4.08 -8.78
C LEU A 242 31.70 5.02 -9.99
N SER A 243 32.80 5.71 -10.26
CA SER A 243 32.95 6.55 -11.45
C SER A 243 32.83 5.73 -12.73
N GLY A 244 33.35 4.49 -12.74
CA GLY A 244 33.18 3.55 -13.85
C GLY A 244 31.73 3.14 -14.11
N LEU A 245 30.85 3.29 -13.12
CA LEU A 245 29.40 3.08 -13.24
C LEU A 245 28.64 4.35 -13.64
N GLY A 246 29.32 5.50 -13.77
CA GLY A 246 28.67 6.80 -13.93
C GLY A 246 27.98 7.31 -12.66
N GLY A 247 28.29 6.73 -11.50
CA GLY A 247 27.61 7.03 -10.24
C GLY A 247 28.12 8.29 -9.52
N VAL A 248 29.29 8.82 -9.91
CA VAL A 248 29.90 10.02 -9.33
C VAL A 248 29.36 11.28 -10.03
N LEU A 249 28.74 12.16 -9.26
CA LEU A 249 28.16 13.43 -9.71
C LEU A 249 29.05 14.62 -9.31
N SER A 250 28.85 15.76 -9.98
CA SER A 250 29.56 17.01 -9.65
C SER A 250 29.22 17.57 -8.26
N SER A 251 28.07 17.17 -7.70
CA SER A 251 27.62 17.55 -6.35
C SER A 251 28.22 16.69 -5.24
N ASP A 252 28.93 15.61 -5.57
CA ASP A 252 29.45 14.65 -4.60
C ASP A 252 30.73 15.18 -3.89
N PRO A 253 31.04 14.70 -2.67
CA PRO A 253 30.27 13.74 -1.89
C PRO A 253 29.03 14.38 -1.24
N ILE A 254 27.99 13.58 -1.03
CA ILE A 254 26.75 13.94 -0.34
C ILE A 254 27.10 14.48 1.05
N LYS A 255 26.44 15.58 1.44
CA LYS A 255 26.73 16.28 2.69
C LYS A 255 25.82 15.80 3.81
N PHE A 256 26.40 15.44 4.95
CA PHE A 256 25.68 15.14 6.18
C PHE A 256 26.50 15.54 7.42
N THR A 257 25.81 15.73 8.55
CA THR A 257 26.42 16.17 9.81
C THR A 257 26.13 15.14 10.91
N PRO A 258 27.12 14.73 11.72
CA PRO A 258 28.55 15.05 11.63
C PRO A 258 29.26 14.40 10.41
N SER A 259 30.30 15.05 9.89
CA SER A 259 30.87 14.75 8.56
C SER A 259 32.14 13.88 8.57
N ASN A 260 32.50 13.24 9.68
CA ASN A 260 33.73 12.42 9.79
C ASN A 260 33.84 11.30 8.75
N TYR A 261 32.71 10.75 8.29
CA TYR A 261 32.66 9.72 7.25
C TYR A 261 32.06 10.21 5.93
N GLN A 262 31.98 11.52 5.71
CA GLN A 262 31.45 12.10 4.47
C GLN A 262 32.34 11.84 3.24
N SER A 263 33.54 11.26 3.41
CA SER A 263 34.38 10.82 2.29
C SER A 263 34.09 9.38 1.83
N ASN A 264 33.33 8.62 2.61
CA ASN A 264 32.93 7.28 2.26
C ASN A 264 31.82 7.33 1.20
N TRP A 265 31.83 6.38 0.26
CA TRP A 265 30.96 6.41 -0.92
C TRP A 265 29.70 5.53 -0.79
N LEU A 266 29.38 5.05 0.43
CA LEU A 266 28.25 4.14 0.66
C LEU A 266 26.92 4.75 0.17
N ASP A 267 26.68 6.02 0.46
CA ASP A 267 25.45 6.73 0.11
C ASP A 267 25.36 7.07 -1.37
N GLU A 268 26.46 7.41 -2.05
CA GLU A 268 26.44 7.51 -3.52
C GLU A 268 26.25 6.16 -4.22
N TYR A 269 26.78 5.07 -3.65
CA TYR A 269 26.45 3.72 -4.14
C TYR A 269 24.95 3.45 -4.01
N ALA A 270 24.37 3.65 -2.82
CA ALA A 270 22.94 3.48 -2.61
C ALA A 270 22.09 4.33 -3.58
N ARG A 271 22.47 5.61 -3.77
CA ARG A 271 21.87 6.52 -4.77
C ARG A 271 21.95 5.96 -6.18
N THR A 272 23.11 5.41 -6.54
CA THR A 272 23.36 4.90 -7.89
C THR A 272 22.53 3.66 -8.17
N LEU A 273 22.50 2.68 -7.25
CA LEU A 273 21.72 1.44 -7.44
C LEU A 273 20.21 1.67 -7.50
N ASN A 274 19.73 2.76 -6.91
CA ASN A 274 18.33 3.17 -7.01
C ASN A 274 18.00 3.94 -8.31
N ARG A 275 18.99 4.23 -9.16
CA ARG A 275 18.81 5.03 -10.39
C ARG A 275 19.18 4.31 -11.67
N ILE A 276 20.19 3.46 -11.62
CA ILE A 276 20.66 2.72 -12.80
C ILE A 276 19.90 1.41 -12.96
N ASP A 277 19.82 0.94 -14.19
CA ASP A 277 19.45 -0.43 -14.47
C ASP A 277 20.59 -1.39 -14.13
N LEU A 278 20.32 -2.35 -13.24
CA LEU A 278 21.30 -3.35 -12.80
C LEU A 278 21.48 -4.46 -13.84
N VAL A 279 20.46 -4.78 -14.65
CA VAL A 279 20.45 -5.93 -15.58
C VAL A 279 19.98 -5.52 -16.97
N SER A 280 20.90 -4.96 -17.75
CA SER A 280 20.63 -4.45 -19.12
C SER A 280 20.10 -5.47 -20.14
N THR A 281 20.08 -6.75 -19.81
CA THR A 281 19.50 -7.81 -20.66
C THR A 281 17.99 -7.97 -20.48
N LEU A 282 17.43 -7.40 -19.42
CA LEU A 282 15.99 -7.38 -19.14
C LEU A 282 15.42 -6.02 -19.56
N THR A 283 14.15 -6.02 -20.00
CA THR A 283 13.49 -4.78 -20.44
C THR A 283 13.07 -3.94 -19.23
N GLY A 284 13.34 -2.63 -19.26
CA GLY A 284 13.06 -1.70 -18.16
C GLY A 284 14.21 -1.59 -17.17
N ASP A 285 14.08 -0.74 -16.15
CA ASP A 285 15.15 -0.51 -15.16
C ASP A 285 14.99 -1.43 -13.94
N GLN A 286 15.93 -2.35 -13.71
CA GLN A 286 15.94 -3.14 -12.46
C GLN A 286 16.78 -2.43 -11.41
N LYS A 287 16.13 -1.60 -10.60
CA LYS A 287 16.74 -0.80 -9.52
C LYS A 287 16.76 -1.57 -8.20
N ALA A 288 17.61 -1.13 -7.26
CA ALA A 288 17.63 -1.62 -5.88
C ALA A 288 17.43 -0.50 -4.87
N THR A 289 16.46 -0.69 -3.96
CA THR A 289 16.18 0.22 -2.85
C THR A 289 16.96 -0.18 -1.61
N THR A 290 17.65 0.78 -0.98
CA THR A 290 18.52 0.51 0.17
C THR A 290 17.91 1.01 1.47
N TYR A 291 17.67 0.10 2.41
CA TYR A 291 17.37 0.37 3.82
C TYR A 291 18.64 0.22 4.64
N THR A 292 18.75 0.94 5.75
CA THR A 292 19.90 0.80 6.64
C THR A 292 19.49 0.65 8.10
N VAL A 293 20.22 -0.18 8.82
CA VAL A 293 20.05 -0.40 10.26
C VAL A 293 21.40 -0.22 10.93
N ALA A 294 21.54 0.82 11.75
CA ALA A 294 22.72 0.98 12.59
C ALA A 294 22.54 0.20 13.89
N ILE A 295 23.47 -0.69 14.23
CA ILE A 295 23.46 -1.42 15.51
C ILE A 295 24.53 -0.81 16.42
N GLN A 296 24.10 -0.04 17.41
CA GLN A 296 24.99 0.61 18.35
C GLN A 296 24.38 0.61 19.74
N ASN A 297 25.16 0.16 20.72
CA ASN A 297 24.70 0.11 22.09
C ASN A 297 24.85 1.53 22.73
N PRO A 298 23.78 2.15 23.25
CA PRO A 298 23.86 3.43 23.96
C PRO A 298 24.77 3.41 25.19
N GLN A 299 25.03 2.22 25.76
CA GLN A 299 25.94 2.03 26.88
C GLN A 299 27.42 1.97 26.46
N ASP A 300 27.74 1.88 25.16
CA ASP A 300 29.13 1.95 24.70
C ASP A 300 29.68 3.36 24.98
N ASN A 301 30.85 3.45 25.64
CA ASN A 301 31.49 4.73 25.98
C ASN A 301 31.75 5.63 24.75
N ASN A 302 31.84 5.04 23.55
CA ASN A 302 32.06 5.76 22.30
C ASN A 302 30.76 6.15 21.57
N PHE A 303 29.57 5.79 22.06
CA PHE A 303 28.28 6.00 21.39
C PHE A 303 28.04 7.45 20.95
N ASN A 304 28.49 8.41 21.78
CA ASN A 304 28.31 9.84 21.55
C ASN A 304 29.51 10.53 20.89
N THR A 305 30.56 9.79 20.54
CA THR A 305 31.71 10.34 19.81
C THR A 305 31.31 10.79 18.41
N ASN A 306 32.00 11.80 17.87
CA ASN A 306 31.72 12.30 16.51
C ASN A 306 31.86 11.22 15.45
N GLY A 307 32.80 10.29 15.61
CA GLY A 307 32.94 9.13 14.74
C GLY A 307 31.66 8.27 14.71
N GLN A 308 31.17 7.82 15.87
CA GLN A 308 29.97 6.97 15.92
C GLN A 308 28.70 7.71 15.45
N LYS A 309 28.54 8.99 15.80
CA LYS A 309 27.47 9.85 15.27
C LYS A 309 27.53 9.98 13.75
N SER A 310 28.72 10.17 13.19
CA SER A 310 28.91 10.27 11.75
C SER A 310 28.66 8.95 11.04
N ALA A 311 28.98 7.80 11.65
CA ALA A 311 28.68 6.49 11.08
C ALA A 311 27.16 6.26 10.96
N ARG A 312 26.39 6.67 11.98
CA ARG A 312 24.92 6.69 11.92
C ARG A 312 24.42 7.63 10.83
N ALA A 313 24.99 8.83 10.72
CA ALA A 313 24.62 9.80 9.69
C ALA A 313 24.93 9.29 8.26
N LEU A 314 26.03 8.56 8.06
CA LEU A 314 26.35 7.92 6.78
C LEU A 314 25.29 6.87 6.40
N LEU A 315 24.93 5.98 7.33
CA LEU A 315 23.88 4.98 7.09
C LEU A 315 22.52 5.65 6.82
N GLN A 316 22.21 6.73 7.54
CA GLN A 316 21.00 7.51 7.31
C GLN A 316 21.00 8.17 5.92
N SER A 317 22.12 8.79 5.53
CA SER A 317 22.33 9.35 4.20
C SER A 317 22.12 8.28 3.11
N ALA A 318 22.70 7.09 3.31
CA ALA A 318 22.61 6.00 2.35
C ALA A 318 21.19 5.45 2.18
N ALA A 319 20.42 5.33 3.27
CA ALA A 319 19.03 4.92 3.18
C ALA A 319 18.21 5.94 2.37
N LEU A 320 18.31 7.22 2.72
CA LEU A 320 17.55 8.29 2.07
C LEU A 320 17.92 8.41 0.58
N ALA A 321 19.21 8.40 0.27
CA ALA A 321 19.69 8.48 -1.11
C ALA A 321 19.32 7.23 -1.92
N GLY A 322 19.30 6.06 -1.27
CA GLY A 322 18.88 4.78 -1.84
C GLY A 322 17.37 4.54 -1.89
N GLY A 323 16.55 5.53 -1.51
CA GLY A 323 15.08 5.45 -1.55
C GLY A 323 14.41 4.60 -0.46
N GLY A 324 15.17 4.18 0.55
CA GLY A 324 14.66 3.41 1.70
C GLY A 324 14.68 4.23 2.99
N GLU A 325 14.66 3.53 4.13
CA GLU A 325 14.61 4.14 5.45
C GLU A 325 15.74 3.70 6.36
N TYR A 326 16.07 4.59 7.29
CA TYR A 326 17.07 4.40 8.32
C TYR A 326 16.42 4.02 9.65
N ALA A 327 17.01 3.06 10.35
CA ALA A 327 16.68 2.74 11.71
C ALA A 327 17.93 2.64 12.59
N LEU A 328 17.79 3.07 13.84
CA LEU A 328 18.78 2.85 14.90
C LEU A 328 18.30 1.70 15.79
N GLY A 329 19.09 0.63 15.84
CA GLY A 329 18.91 -0.49 16.75
C GLY A 329 19.84 -0.33 17.96
N GLU A 330 19.24 -0.02 19.10
CA GLU A 330 19.93 0.22 20.38
C GLU A 330 19.98 -1.03 21.26
N ASP A 331 19.12 -2.01 20.96
CA ASP A 331 18.98 -3.29 21.64
C ASP A 331 18.41 -4.36 20.69
N GLY A 332 18.29 -5.61 21.17
CA GLY A 332 17.79 -6.70 20.35
C GLY A 332 16.36 -6.51 19.84
N GLN A 333 15.49 -5.87 20.61
CA GLN A 333 14.09 -5.67 20.22
C GLN A 333 13.97 -4.60 19.12
N SER A 334 14.67 -3.48 19.27
CA SER A 334 14.71 -2.39 18.28
C SER A 334 15.34 -2.83 16.96
N VAL A 335 16.41 -3.66 16.99
CA VAL A 335 16.99 -4.26 15.77
C VAL A 335 16.00 -5.18 15.07
N LEU A 336 15.34 -6.09 15.81
CA LEU A 336 14.32 -6.97 15.25
C LEU A 336 13.17 -6.16 14.64
N LYS A 337 12.65 -5.16 15.38
CA LYS A 337 11.57 -4.27 14.92
C LYS A 337 11.95 -3.52 13.65
N ALA A 338 13.18 -3.00 13.56
CA ALA A 338 13.67 -2.30 12.39
C ALA A 338 13.66 -3.19 11.14
N ILE A 339 14.20 -4.41 11.27
CA ILE A 339 14.26 -5.37 10.16
C ILE A 339 12.85 -5.81 9.74
N LEU A 340 11.98 -6.15 10.70
CA LEU A 340 10.59 -6.54 10.39
C LEU A 340 9.78 -5.38 9.76
N SER A 341 9.98 -4.15 10.21
CA SER A 341 9.36 -2.97 9.60
C SER A 341 9.78 -2.81 8.14
N ALA A 342 11.07 -3.00 7.84
CA ALA A 342 11.56 -2.99 6.46
C ALA A 342 10.92 -4.11 5.61
N LEU A 343 10.84 -5.34 6.14
CA LEU A 343 10.20 -6.47 5.45
C LEU A 343 8.72 -6.22 5.13
N ARG A 344 8.00 -5.49 5.99
CA ARG A 344 6.59 -5.18 5.78
C ARG A 344 6.39 -4.25 4.57
N LYS A 345 7.32 -3.32 4.34
CA LYS A 345 7.28 -2.38 3.21
C LYS A 345 7.65 -3.02 1.88
N MET A 346 8.31 -4.18 1.92
CA MET A 346 8.69 -4.95 0.75
C MET A 346 7.55 -5.83 0.22
N GLN A 347 6.41 -5.88 0.90
CA GLN A 347 5.27 -6.72 0.48
C GLN A 347 4.63 -6.14 -0.81
N PRO A 348 4.35 -6.96 -1.84
CA PRO A 348 3.75 -6.48 -3.07
C PRO A 348 2.32 -5.94 -2.84
N VAL A 349 1.97 -4.89 -3.57
CA VAL A 349 0.62 -4.30 -3.54
C VAL A 349 0.09 -4.18 -4.96
N ASN A 350 -0.90 -5.01 -5.30
CA ASN A 350 -1.62 -4.93 -6.57
C ASN A 350 -3.06 -4.46 -6.36
N SER A 351 -3.63 -3.86 -7.41
CA SER A 351 -5.03 -3.43 -7.49
C SER A 351 -5.99 -4.61 -7.33
N VAL A 352 -7.09 -4.41 -6.60
CA VAL A 352 -8.12 -5.42 -6.37
C VAL A 352 -9.48 -4.93 -6.91
N PHE A 353 -10.29 -5.87 -7.37
CA PHE A 353 -11.64 -5.62 -7.89
C PHE A 353 -12.65 -5.45 -6.77
N ALA A 354 -13.60 -4.53 -6.97
CA ALA A 354 -14.88 -4.54 -6.28
C ALA A 354 -16.00 -5.00 -7.22
N ALA A 355 -17.21 -5.13 -6.68
CA ALA A 355 -18.34 -5.73 -7.37
C ALA A 355 -18.64 -5.07 -8.73
N VAL A 356 -18.95 -5.90 -9.72
CA VAL A 356 -19.32 -5.52 -11.09
C VAL A 356 -20.83 -5.28 -11.19
N THR A 357 -21.27 -4.28 -11.96
CA THR A 357 -22.69 -4.06 -12.26
C THR A 357 -22.98 -3.82 -13.74
N LEU A 358 -24.19 -4.23 -14.17
CA LEU A 358 -24.69 -4.13 -15.54
C LEU A 358 -25.97 -3.27 -15.55
N PRO A 359 -26.15 -2.34 -16.51
CA PRO A 359 -27.38 -1.57 -16.67
C PRO A 359 -28.53 -2.47 -17.12
N VAL A 360 -29.70 -2.22 -16.55
CA VAL A 360 -30.97 -2.78 -17.00
C VAL A 360 -31.56 -1.84 -18.05
N SER A 361 -31.95 -2.36 -19.22
CA SER A 361 -32.70 -1.58 -20.22
C SER A 361 -34.19 -1.59 -19.88
N VAL A 362 -34.83 -0.42 -19.99
CA VAL A 362 -36.27 -0.22 -19.78
C VAL A 362 -37.13 -0.68 -20.96
N ASN A 363 -36.54 -0.89 -22.14
CA ASN A 363 -37.27 -1.27 -23.36
C ASN A 363 -37.61 -2.76 -23.44
N VAL A 364 -36.94 -3.63 -22.68
CA VAL A 364 -37.28 -5.05 -22.54
C VAL A 364 -36.81 -5.48 -21.15
N ARG A 365 -37.71 -5.95 -20.28
CA ARG A 365 -37.42 -6.41 -18.90
C ARG A 365 -36.51 -7.67 -18.82
N GLY A 366 -35.69 -7.93 -19.84
CA GLY A 366 -34.76 -9.05 -19.96
C GLY A 366 -33.53 -8.83 -20.85
N THR A 367 -33.24 -7.60 -21.34
CA THR A 367 -32.01 -7.30 -22.10
C THR A 367 -31.13 -6.28 -21.35
N PHE A 368 -29.90 -6.67 -21.02
CA PHE A 368 -28.89 -5.79 -20.43
C PHE A 368 -28.13 -5.05 -21.53
N LEU A 369 -27.83 -3.75 -21.34
CA LEU A 369 -26.85 -3.11 -22.24
C LEU A 369 -25.48 -3.72 -21.94
N ASN A 370 -24.68 -3.93 -22.98
CA ASN A 370 -23.36 -4.52 -22.85
C ASN A 370 -22.32 -3.50 -22.31
N GLN A 371 -22.58 -2.98 -21.11
CA GLN A 371 -21.78 -1.98 -20.43
C GLN A 371 -21.53 -2.46 -19.00
N VAL A 372 -20.30 -2.83 -18.70
CA VAL A 372 -19.88 -3.38 -17.42
C VAL A 372 -19.17 -2.27 -16.64
N TYR A 373 -19.80 -1.77 -15.57
CA TYR A 373 -19.22 -0.76 -14.68
C TYR A 373 -18.54 -1.44 -13.51
N MET A 374 -17.28 -1.07 -13.27
CA MET A 374 -16.44 -1.79 -12.33
C MET A 374 -15.65 -0.82 -11.46
N GLY A 375 -15.87 -0.94 -10.15
CA GLY A 375 -15.09 -0.27 -9.15
C GLY A 375 -13.72 -0.94 -8.98
N GLN A 376 -12.69 -0.12 -8.89
CA GLN A 376 -11.31 -0.54 -8.65
C GLN A 376 -10.76 0.19 -7.43
N PHE A 377 -9.87 -0.50 -6.72
CA PHE A 377 -9.11 0.11 -5.64
C PHE A 377 -7.72 -0.50 -5.54
N ARG A 378 -6.80 0.24 -4.93
CA ARG A 378 -5.49 -0.26 -4.56
C ARG A 378 -5.23 0.08 -3.09
N PRO A 379 -4.99 -0.92 -2.23
CA PRO A 379 -4.57 -0.68 -0.87
C PRO A 379 -3.31 0.19 -0.79
N ASP A 380 -3.17 1.01 0.24
CA ASP A 380 -1.91 1.71 0.47
C ASP A 380 -0.88 0.74 1.10
N PRO A 381 0.33 0.58 0.53
CA PRO A 381 1.36 -0.34 1.04
C PRO A 381 1.82 -0.03 2.47
N ASN A 382 1.70 1.24 2.90
CA ASN A 382 2.10 1.68 4.21
C ASN A 382 0.94 1.64 5.22
N ALA A 383 -0.19 1.02 4.86
CA ALA A 383 -1.42 1.02 5.65
C ALA A 383 -1.97 2.42 5.91
N ARG A 384 -1.73 3.40 5.03
CA ARG A 384 -2.34 4.73 5.16
C ARG A 384 -3.84 4.70 4.80
N PRO A 385 -4.67 5.59 5.38
CA PRO A 385 -6.12 5.53 5.23
C PRO A 385 -6.65 5.95 3.85
N ARG A 386 -5.92 6.76 3.09
CA ARG A 386 -6.29 7.21 1.74
C ARG A 386 -5.88 6.17 0.71
N TRP A 387 -6.83 5.37 0.25
CA TRP A 387 -6.61 4.40 -0.82
C TRP A 387 -7.11 4.95 -2.15
N PRO A 388 -6.30 4.90 -3.21
CA PRO A 388 -6.76 5.30 -4.53
C PRO A 388 -7.80 4.31 -5.08
N GLY A 389 -8.76 4.85 -5.82
CA GLY A 389 -9.79 4.09 -6.50
C GLY A 389 -10.22 4.71 -7.83
N ASN A 390 -11.07 3.98 -8.55
CA ASN A 390 -11.61 4.45 -9.83
C ASN A 390 -12.89 3.68 -10.19
N LEU A 391 -13.70 4.27 -11.06
CA LEU A 391 -14.78 3.57 -11.75
C LEU A 391 -14.42 3.50 -13.24
N LYS A 392 -14.33 2.29 -13.77
CA LYS A 392 -14.01 2.02 -15.18
C LYS A 392 -15.15 1.26 -15.84
N GLN A 393 -15.34 1.47 -17.15
CA GLN A 393 -16.33 0.74 -17.93
C GLN A 393 -15.66 -0.15 -18.97
N TYR A 394 -16.16 -1.39 -19.05
CA TYR A 394 -15.74 -2.48 -19.94
C TYR A 394 -16.99 -3.11 -20.57
N GLN A 395 -16.85 -4.15 -21.36
CA GLN A 395 -18.00 -4.85 -21.96
C GLN A 395 -17.75 -6.36 -21.99
N ILE A 396 -18.80 -7.15 -22.16
CA ILE A 396 -18.68 -8.59 -22.41
C ILE A 396 -18.44 -8.80 -23.91
N GLY A 397 -17.34 -9.46 -24.24
CA GLY A 397 -17.03 -9.97 -25.57
C GLY A 397 -17.13 -11.49 -25.59
N LEU A 398 -16.78 -12.08 -26.73
CA LEU A 398 -16.58 -13.51 -26.87
C LEU A 398 -15.12 -13.78 -27.18
N ASP A 399 -14.54 -14.80 -26.56
CA ASP A 399 -13.20 -15.26 -26.90
C ASP A 399 -13.21 -16.14 -28.18
N ALA A 400 -12.05 -16.70 -28.53
CA ALA A 400 -11.93 -17.57 -29.70
C ALA A 400 -12.75 -18.87 -29.62
N LYS A 401 -13.20 -19.27 -28.43
CA LYS A 401 -14.02 -20.45 -28.15
C LYS A 401 -15.51 -20.11 -28.01
N LEU A 402 -15.89 -18.84 -28.17
CA LEU A 402 -17.23 -18.31 -27.96
C LEU A 402 -17.66 -18.27 -26.49
N ASP A 403 -16.71 -18.30 -25.56
CA ASP A 403 -16.97 -18.10 -24.14
C ASP A 403 -17.06 -16.60 -23.82
N PRO A 404 -18.01 -16.16 -22.97
CA PRO A 404 -18.13 -14.76 -22.60
C PRO A 404 -16.94 -14.33 -21.75
N VAL A 405 -16.24 -13.28 -22.18
CA VAL A 405 -15.08 -12.72 -21.48
C VAL A 405 -15.22 -11.22 -21.34
N LEU A 406 -14.67 -10.65 -20.26
CA LEU A 406 -14.61 -9.20 -20.11
C LEU A 406 -13.57 -8.64 -21.09
N VAL A 407 -13.97 -7.67 -21.90
CA VAL A 407 -13.12 -7.01 -22.89
C VAL A 407 -13.12 -5.49 -22.75
N ASP A 408 -12.02 -4.89 -23.19
CA ASP A 408 -11.78 -3.46 -23.18
C ASP A 408 -12.53 -2.74 -24.33
N ARG A 409 -12.30 -1.44 -24.48
CA ARG A 409 -12.91 -0.66 -25.58
C ARG A 409 -12.51 -1.16 -26.97
N ASN A 410 -11.34 -1.80 -27.08
CA ASN A 410 -10.75 -2.32 -28.30
C ASN A 410 -11.01 -3.82 -28.50
N LYS A 411 -11.91 -4.42 -27.70
CA LYS A 411 -12.25 -5.86 -27.71
C LYS A 411 -11.10 -6.78 -27.29
N LYS A 412 -10.08 -6.27 -26.59
CA LYS A 412 -9.05 -7.10 -25.97
C LYS A 412 -9.54 -7.66 -24.63
N PRO A 413 -9.19 -8.90 -24.26
CA PRO A 413 -9.45 -9.42 -22.93
C PRO A 413 -8.92 -8.50 -21.84
N VAL A 414 -9.66 -8.35 -20.74
CA VAL A 414 -9.33 -7.43 -19.64
C VAL A 414 -8.49 -8.12 -18.55
N GLU A 415 -8.72 -9.41 -18.34
CA GLU A 415 -8.06 -10.19 -17.28
C GLU A 415 -7.05 -11.21 -17.84
N ASP A 416 -5.99 -11.44 -17.07
CA ASP A 416 -5.18 -12.65 -17.15
C ASP A 416 -5.94 -13.76 -16.43
N THR A 417 -6.58 -14.66 -17.18
CA THR A 417 -7.41 -15.75 -16.64
C THR A 417 -6.63 -16.76 -15.79
N ALA A 418 -5.29 -16.77 -15.87
CA ALA A 418 -4.46 -17.62 -15.01
C ALA A 418 -4.13 -16.94 -13.67
N LYS A 419 -4.04 -15.61 -13.65
CA LYS A 419 -3.59 -14.84 -12.47
C LYS A 419 -4.70 -14.02 -11.80
N GLY A 420 -5.83 -13.82 -12.47
CA GLY A 420 -6.95 -13.00 -11.98
C GLY A 420 -6.66 -11.50 -11.89
N PHE A 421 -5.64 -10.99 -12.60
CA PHE A 421 -5.27 -9.57 -12.62
C PHE A 421 -5.60 -8.91 -13.95
N LEU A 422 -5.72 -7.58 -13.93
CA LEU A 422 -5.89 -6.76 -15.13
C LEU A 422 -4.62 -6.82 -15.99
N LEU A 423 -4.80 -6.98 -17.29
CA LEU A 423 -3.70 -6.89 -18.25
C LEU A 423 -3.21 -5.43 -18.37
N PRO A 424 -1.91 -5.18 -18.54
CA PRO A 424 -1.35 -3.83 -18.55
C PRO A 424 -1.68 -3.02 -19.82
N ASP A 425 -2.08 -3.68 -20.92
CA ASP A 425 -2.27 -3.06 -22.24
C ASP A 425 -3.74 -2.86 -22.65
N ILE A 426 -4.63 -2.84 -21.66
CA ILE A 426 -6.08 -2.63 -21.82
C ILE A 426 -6.42 -1.16 -21.71
N THR A 427 -7.47 -0.75 -22.40
CA THR A 427 -7.99 0.62 -22.31
C THR A 427 -9.48 0.58 -21.98
N SER A 428 -9.86 1.04 -20.78
CA SER A 428 -11.29 1.20 -20.45
C SER A 428 -11.95 2.29 -21.32
N PHE A 429 -13.28 2.25 -21.45
CA PHE A 429 -14.00 3.08 -22.42
C PHE A 429 -13.85 4.59 -22.22
N TRP A 430 -13.76 5.05 -20.98
CA TRP A 430 -13.64 6.49 -20.67
C TRP A 430 -12.20 7.00 -20.70
N THR A 431 -11.25 6.10 -20.94
CA THR A 431 -9.83 6.43 -20.95
C THR A 431 -9.43 7.05 -22.28
N LYS A 432 -8.74 8.18 -22.19
CA LYS A 432 -8.17 8.93 -23.32
C LYS A 432 -6.67 9.02 -23.21
N ASN A 433 -6.00 9.20 -24.35
CA ASN A 433 -4.59 9.56 -24.36
C ASN A 433 -4.37 10.91 -23.66
N SER A 434 -3.33 10.99 -22.84
CA SER A 434 -2.85 12.21 -22.17
C SER A 434 -1.33 12.13 -21.99
N ASN A 435 -0.72 13.22 -21.51
CA ASN A 435 0.66 13.24 -21.02
C ASN A 435 0.72 13.52 -19.51
N TYR A 436 -0.41 13.40 -18.81
CA TYR A 436 -0.56 13.85 -17.43
C TYR A 436 0.42 13.14 -16.49
N TRP A 437 0.68 11.86 -16.71
CA TRP A 437 1.52 11.02 -15.83
C TRP A 437 3.02 11.15 -16.09
N GLY A 438 3.48 12.20 -16.78
CA GLY A 438 4.90 12.42 -17.05
C GLY A 438 5.78 12.55 -15.79
N PHE A 439 5.17 12.79 -14.63
CA PHE A 439 5.83 12.85 -13.32
C PHE A 439 5.99 11.48 -12.64
N ALA A 440 5.23 10.47 -13.06
CA ALA A 440 5.24 9.13 -12.45
C ALA A 440 6.22 8.20 -13.16
N SER A 441 6.73 7.19 -12.45
CA SER A 441 7.54 6.13 -13.05
C SER A 441 6.67 5.22 -13.94
N GLY A 442 7.03 5.07 -15.21
CA GLY A 442 6.30 4.26 -16.19
C GLY A 442 5.74 5.07 -17.37
N SER A 443 4.62 4.62 -17.95
CA SER A 443 3.99 5.33 -19.07
C SER A 443 3.50 6.72 -18.63
N SER A 444 3.86 7.77 -19.38
CA SER A 444 3.39 9.14 -19.15
C SER A 444 1.92 9.36 -19.53
N ASN A 445 1.25 8.33 -20.05
CA ASN A 445 -0.07 8.41 -20.64
C ASN A 445 -1.12 7.70 -19.78
N ASP A 446 -2.35 8.20 -19.78
CA ASP A 446 -3.51 7.52 -19.17
C ASP A 446 -3.94 6.28 -19.97
N ALA A 447 -3.73 6.24 -21.29
CA ALA A 447 -4.02 5.08 -22.13
C ALA A 447 -2.72 4.36 -22.57
N PRO A 448 -2.68 3.01 -22.57
CA PRO A 448 -3.61 2.12 -21.88
C PRO A 448 -3.59 2.38 -20.36
N ASP A 449 -4.77 2.27 -19.73
CA ASP A 449 -4.90 2.49 -18.28
C ASP A 449 -4.51 1.25 -17.47
N GLY A 450 -4.63 0.06 -18.05
CA GLY A 450 -4.08 -1.15 -17.48
C GLY A 450 -4.58 -1.46 -16.07
N ALA A 451 -3.70 -2.10 -15.29
CA ALA A 451 -3.90 -2.36 -13.87
C ALA A 451 -3.69 -1.13 -12.96
N VAL A 452 -3.30 0.02 -13.52
CA VAL A 452 -3.09 1.24 -12.72
C VAL A 452 -4.44 1.87 -12.42
N VAL A 453 -4.85 1.84 -11.16
CA VAL A 453 -6.19 2.23 -10.71
C VAL A 453 -6.45 3.69 -11.04
N GLU A 454 -5.49 4.54 -10.77
CA GLU A 454 -5.56 6.00 -10.88
C GLU A 454 -5.69 6.49 -12.33
N LYS A 455 -5.23 5.68 -13.30
CA LYS A 455 -5.23 6.02 -14.72
C LYS A 455 -6.60 5.82 -15.35
N GLY A 456 -6.93 6.71 -16.28
CA GLY A 456 -8.13 6.57 -17.10
C GLY A 456 -9.44 6.62 -16.30
N GLY A 457 -10.51 6.09 -16.90
CA GLY A 457 -11.81 5.96 -16.24
C GLY A 457 -12.41 7.28 -15.75
N ALA A 458 -13.25 7.18 -14.70
CA ALA A 458 -13.85 8.34 -14.06
C ALA A 458 -12.80 9.26 -13.41
N ALA A 459 -11.70 8.71 -12.88
CA ALA A 459 -10.63 9.50 -12.26
C ALA A 459 -9.96 10.46 -13.26
N GLN A 460 -9.65 10.01 -14.48
CA GLN A 460 -9.12 10.89 -15.53
C GLN A 460 -10.11 12.00 -15.90
N ARG A 461 -11.40 11.65 -16.03
CA ARG A 461 -12.45 12.64 -16.32
C ARG A 461 -12.51 13.70 -15.23
N MET A 462 -12.52 13.29 -13.97
CA MET A 462 -12.47 14.21 -12.84
C MET A 462 -11.25 15.13 -12.85
N ARG A 463 -10.04 14.60 -13.07
CA ARG A 463 -8.82 15.43 -13.15
C ARG A 463 -8.92 16.50 -14.23
N THR A 464 -9.55 16.16 -15.36
CA THR A 464 -9.74 17.09 -16.48
C THR A 464 -10.83 18.12 -16.17
N ASP A 465 -11.98 17.66 -15.70
CA ASP A 465 -13.17 18.48 -15.48
C ASP A 465 -13.03 19.36 -14.22
N LEU A 466 -12.06 19.07 -13.34
CA LEU A 466 -11.77 19.79 -12.09
C LEU A 466 -10.35 20.39 -12.07
N ALA A 467 -9.70 20.51 -13.22
CA ALA A 467 -8.27 20.83 -13.34
C ALA A 467 -7.86 22.19 -12.75
N THR A 468 -8.80 23.11 -12.48
CA THR A 468 -8.51 24.45 -11.96
C THR A 468 -9.47 24.82 -10.84
N SER A 469 -9.08 25.77 -10.00
CA SER A 469 -9.96 26.35 -8.97
C SER A 469 -11.29 26.87 -9.54
N ALA A 470 -11.28 27.46 -10.74
CA ALA A 470 -12.51 27.93 -11.40
C ALA A 470 -13.46 26.77 -11.73
N LEU A 471 -12.93 25.70 -12.33
CA LEU A 471 -13.70 24.50 -12.63
C LEU A 471 -14.22 23.82 -11.35
N ARG A 472 -13.38 23.70 -10.32
CA ARG A 472 -13.76 23.17 -9.00
C ARG A 472 -14.87 23.97 -8.33
N SER A 473 -14.88 25.30 -8.48
CA SER A 473 -15.97 26.13 -7.92
C SER A 473 -17.32 25.84 -8.57
N SER A 474 -17.35 25.42 -9.84
CA SER A 474 -18.56 25.02 -10.56
C SER A 474 -19.03 23.58 -10.29
N ARG A 475 -18.21 22.76 -9.61
CA ARG A 475 -18.54 21.37 -9.27
C ARG A 475 -19.80 21.31 -8.41
N LYS A 476 -20.80 20.56 -8.88
CA LYS A 476 -22.05 20.26 -8.16
C LYS A 476 -21.80 19.25 -7.05
N LEU A 477 -21.33 19.73 -5.90
CA LEU A 477 -21.11 18.92 -4.71
C LEU A 477 -22.02 19.39 -3.58
N TYR A 478 -22.91 18.51 -3.14
CA TYR A 478 -24.01 18.80 -2.22
C TYR A 478 -23.78 18.16 -0.85
N THR A 479 -24.53 18.64 0.15
CA THR A 479 -24.56 18.10 1.51
C THR A 479 -25.90 18.45 2.17
N CYS A 480 -26.08 18.11 3.43
CA CYS A 480 -27.11 18.69 4.28
C CYS A 480 -26.48 19.46 5.44
N ASN A 481 -27.26 20.34 6.08
CA ASN A 481 -26.85 21.09 7.26
C ASN A 481 -27.41 20.39 8.51
N GLY A 482 -26.73 19.35 8.97
CA GLY A 482 -27.22 18.43 10.00
C GLY A 482 -27.98 17.27 9.36
N ALA A 483 -29.21 17.01 9.78
CA ALA A 483 -30.05 16.00 9.13
C ALA A 483 -30.58 16.52 7.79
N CYS A 484 -30.63 15.66 6.76
CA CYS A 484 -31.28 15.99 5.50
C CYS A 484 -32.80 16.12 5.68
N VAL A 485 -33.40 17.13 5.05
CA VAL A 485 -34.84 17.36 5.07
C VAL A 485 -35.49 16.47 4.00
N ALA A 486 -36.45 15.63 4.40
CA ALA A 486 -37.16 14.76 3.48
C ALA A 486 -37.87 15.58 2.37
N GLY A 487 -37.68 15.19 1.11
CA GLY A 487 -38.27 15.83 -0.06
C GLY A 487 -37.62 17.16 -0.48
N ALA A 488 -36.59 17.64 0.23
CA ALA A 488 -35.83 18.80 -0.22
C ALA A 488 -34.91 18.42 -1.39
N ALA A 489 -34.80 19.30 -2.39
CA ALA A 489 -33.86 19.10 -3.49
C ALA A 489 -32.41 19.15 -2.98
N LEU A 490 -31.58 18.21 -3.42
CA LEU A 490 -30.17 18.12 -3.01
C LEU A 490 -29.39 19.39 -3.37
N SER A 491 -29.72 20.00 -4.51
CA SER A 491 -29.14 21.24 -5.01
C SER A 491 -29.32 22.46 -4.09
N THR A 492 -30.18 22.39 -3.07
CA THR A 492 -30.41 23.50 -2.12
C THR A 492 -29.26 23.75 -1.15
N VAL A 493 -28.39 22.75 -0.91
CA VAL A 493 -27.31 22.87 0.07
C VAL A 493 -26.00 22.36 -0.53
N SER A 494 -25.08 23.28 -0.77
CA SER A 494 -23.75 22.97 -1.33
C SER A 494 -22.73 22.62 -0.24
N PHE A 495 -21.86 21.66 -0.54
CA PHE A 495 -20.62 21.43 0.20
C PHE A 495 -19.54 22.37 -0.34
N SER A 496 -19.47 23.57 0.20
CA SER A 496 -18.56 24.64 -0.27
C SER A 496 -18.08 25.51 0.89
N GLN A 497 -17.02 26.29 0.65
CA GLN A 497 -16.52 27.28 1.60
C GLN A 497 -17.59 28.34 1.94
N THR A 498 -18.48 28.65 1.00
CA THR A 498 -19.58 29.62 1.20
C THR A 498 -20.71 29.09 2.08
N ASN A 499 -20.78 27.78 2.35
CA ASN A 499 -21.75 27.23 3.29
C ASN A 499 -21.28 27.43 4.74
N LEU A 500 -21.73 28.52 5.35
CA LEU A 500 -21.40 28.94 6.72
C LEU A 500 -22.44 28.49 7.76
N ASN A 501 -23.37 27.61 7.41
CA ASN A 501 -24.37 27.12 8.36
C ASN A 501 -23.69 26.37 9.51
N ILE A 502 -24.12 26.59 10.75
CA ILE A 502 -23.52 25.97 11.95
C ILE A 502 -23.54 24.43 11.92
N ASN A 503 -24.54 23.84 11.25
CA ASN A 503 -24.67 22.40 11.05
C ASN A 503 -24.09 21.92 9.71
N GLY A 504 -23.55 22.82 8.90
CA GLY A 504 -22.90 22.53 7.62
C GLY A 504 -21.43 22.14 7.78
N PRO A 505 -20.60 22.29 6.72
CA PRO A 505 -19.17 21.95 6.74
C PRO A 505 -18.36 23.02 7.48
N THR A 506 -18.61 23.19 8.78
CA THR A 506 -17.85 24.06 9.67
C THR A 506 -16.56 23.36 10.12
N ALA A 507 -15.59 24.14 10.62
CA ALA A 507 -14.34 23.58 11.15
C ALA A 507 -14.59 22.52 12.24
N SER A 508 -15.52 22.82 13.16
CA SER A 508 -15.93 21.89 14.23
C SER A 508 -16.51 20.59 13.69
N ASN A 509 -17.43 20.66 12.71
CA ASN A 509 -18.07 19.46 12.17
C ASN A 509 -17.12 18.63 11.31
N LEU A 510 -16.12 19.26 10.67
CA LEU A 510 -15.05 18.59 9.93
C LEU A 510 -13.94 18.04 10.84
N GLY A 511 -13.91 18.42 12.12
CA GLY A 511 -12.82 18.10 13.03
C GLY A 511 -11.50 18.79 12.67
N ALA A 512 -11.56 19.93 11.99
CA ALA A 512 -10.41 20.68 11.51
C ALA A 512 -10.21 22.00 12.28
N ALA A 513 -9.01 22.58 12.20
CA ALA A 513 -8.78 23.93 12.70
C ALA A 513 -9.51 24.98 11.85
N LEU A 514 -9.85 26.14 12.42
CA LEU A 514 -10.57 27.22 11.71
C LEU A 514 -9.87 27.64 10.42
N LEU A 515 -8.54 27.79 10.47
CA LEU A 515 -7.72 28.17 9.31
C LEU A 515 -7.56 27.04 8.27
N GLU A 516 -7.88 25.80 8.64
CA GLU A 516 -7.75 24.63 7.76
C GLU A 516 -9.05 24.26 7.05
N ARG A 517 -10.21 24.64 7.61
CA ARG A 517 -11.54 24.28 7.09
C ARG A 517 -11.67 24.50 5.58
N ASP A 518 -11.28 25.67 5.11
CA ASP A 518 -11.41 26.06 3.70
C ASP A 518 -10.51 25.24 2.78
N ALA A 519 -9.29 24.92 3.23
CA ALA A 519 -8.37 24.05 2.49
C ALA A 519 -8.88 22.60 2.45
N LEU A 520 -9.45 22.09 3.55
CA LEU A 520 -10.05 20.75 3.59
C LEU A 520 -11.27 20.64 2.67
N ILE A 521 -12.15 21.65 2.65
CA ILE A 521 -13.31 21.66 1.74
C ILE A 521 -12.83 21.63 0.28
N GLU A 522 -11.85 22.45 -0.08
CA GLU A 522 -11.33 22.46 -1.45
C GLU A 522 -10.62 21.16 -1.83
N TRP A 523 -9.91 20.53 -0.88
CA TRP A 523 -9.28 19.22 -1.09
C TRP A 523 -10.32 18.13 -1.43
N ILE A 524 -11.45 18.10 -0.70
CA ILE A 524 -12.58 17.22 -0.99
C ILE A 524 -13.23 17.56 -2.35
N ARG A 525 -13.27 18.85 -2.70
CA ARG A 525 -13.72 19.31 -4.02
C ARG A 525 -12.73 18.96 -5.14
N GLY A 526 -11.51 18.56 -4.82
CA GLY A 526 -10.52 18.00 -5.74
C GLY A 526 -9.19 18.75 -5.81
N ALA A 527 -8.99 19.79 -4.99
CA ALA A 527 -7.79 20.62 -5.00
C ALA A 527 -6.56 19.88 -4.52
N ASP A 528 -5.44 20.05 -5.24
CA ASP A 528 -4.14 19.60 -4.76
C ASP A 528 -3.51 20.67 -3.87
N ASN A 529 -3.80 20.67 -2.57
CA ASN A 529 -3.45 21.79 -1.68
C ASN A 529 -2.80 21.37 -0.36
N LEU A 530 -2.26 20.15 -0.31
CA LEU A 530 -1.59 19.61 0.88
C LEU A 530 -0.26 18.96 0.51
N GLU A 531 -0.33 17.95 -0.37
CA GLU A 531 0.82 17.26 -0.94
C GLU A 531 0.79 17.62 -2.42
N ASP A 532 1.86 18.16 -2.99
CA ASP A 532 1.96 18.35 -4.44
C ASP A 532 2.06 16.94 -5.09
N GLU A 533 0.92 16.33 -5.40
CA GLU A 533 0.78 14.90 -5.70
C GLU A 533 1.39 14.55 -7.08
N ASN A 534 1.49 15.53 -7.98
CA ASN A 534 2.11 15.39 -9.30
C ASN A 534 3.49 16.06 -9.41
N THR A 535 4.00 16.63 -8.33
CA THR A 535 5.34 17.24 -8.22
C THR A 535 5.58 18.36 -9.24
N ASN A 536 4.55 19.15 -9.55
CA ASN A 536 4.62 20.24 -10.53
C ASN A 536 4.75 21.64 -9.89
N GLU A 537 4.88 21.70 -8.56
CA GLU A 537 4.95 22.91 -7.72
C GLU A 537 3.68 23.79 -7.75
N SER A 538 2.58 23.30 -8.30
CA SER A 538 1.26 23.96 -8.28
C SER A 538 0.41 23.41 -7.15
N ASN A 539 -0.38 24.31 -6.53
CA ASN A 539 -1.43 23.93 -5.58
C ASN A 539 -2.84 24.37 -6.07
N GLU A 540 -2.95 24.75 -7.34
CA GLU A 540 -4.20 25.24 -7.95
C GLU A 540 -4.88 24.21 -8.84
N ASP A 541 -4.18 23.11 -9.12
CA ASP A 541 -4.63 22.01 -9.96
C ASP A 541 -5.41 20.95 -9.19
N ALA A 542 -5.78 19.90 -9.92
CA ALA A 542 -6.50 18.76 -9.40
C ALA A 542 -5.53 17.71 -8.87
N ARG A 543 -5.89 17.10 -7.73
CA ARG A 543 -5.18 15.96 -7.14
C ARG A 543 -4.90 14.88 -8.18
N ALA A 544 -3.69 14.33 -8.22
CA ALA A 544 -3.39 13.18 -9.07
C ALA A 544 -4.23 11.96 -8.65
N TYR A 545 -4.39 11.77 -7.34
CA TYR A 545 -5.14 10.70 -6.69
C TYR A 545 -6.55 11.19 -6.29
N ILE A 546 -7.28 11.82 -7.22
CA ILE A 546 -8.55 12.52 -6.95
C ILE A 546 -9.72 11.62 -6.53
N HIS A 547 -9.69 10.33 -6.89
CA HIS A 547 -10.78 9.40 -6.67
C HIS A 547 -10.39 8.32 -5.66
N GLY A 548 -11.22 8.10 -4.64
CA GLY A 548 -11.00 7.11 -3.59
C GLY A 548 -11.49 5.71 -3.94
N ASP A 549 -11.10 4.73 -3.13
CA ASP A 549 -11.45 3.33 -3.28
C ASP A 549 -12.97 3.08 -3.30
N LEU A 550 -13.42 2.24 -4.24
CA LEU A 550 -14.72 1.58 -4.18
C LEU A 550 -14.48 0.18 -3.62
N LEU A 551 -14.34 0.04 -2.30
CA LEU A 551 -13.94 -1.23 -1.69
C LEU A 551 -15.10 -2.24 -1.68
N HIS A 552 -16.28 -1.79 -1.26
CA HIS A 552 -17.46 -2.63 -1.13
C HIS A 552 -18.67 -2.08 -1.90
N SER A 553 -18.60 -0.81 -2.32
CA SER A 553 -19.69 -0.19 -3.08
C SER A 553 -20.03 -1.00 -4.33
N ARG A 554 -21.32 -1.21 -4.55
CA ARG A 554 -21.86 -1.87 -5.75
C ARG A 554 -22.63 -0.79 -6.53
N PRO A 555 -22.09 -0.29 -7.66
CA PRO A 555 -22.71 0.81 -8.39
C PRO A 555 -24.11 0.47 -8.91
N ALA A 556 -25.11 1.28 -8.60
CA ALA A 556 -26.42 1.20 -9.25
C ALA A 556 -26.37 1.87 -10.62
N VAL A 557 -27.03 1.29 -11.61
CA VAL A 557 -27.08 1.87 -12.96
C VAL A 557 -28.51 2.02 -13.40
N VAL A 558 -28.88 3.21 -13.87
CA VAL A 558 -30.23 3.53 -14.36
C VAL A 558 -30.10 4.08 -15.77
N ASN A 559 -30.79 3.47 -16.72
CA ASN A 559 -31.01 4.05 -18.05
C ASN A 559 -32.37 4.73 -18.04
N TYR A 560 -32.37 6.06 -18.08
CA TYR A 560 -33.60 6.85 -18.09
C TYR A 560 -34.28 6.86 -19.46
N ASN A 561 -33.53 6.53 -20.52
CA ASN A 561 -34.01 6.46 -21.89
C ASN A 561 -34.82 7.70 -22.36
N ARG A 562 -34.54 8.89 -21.78
CA ARG A 562 -35.22 10.14 -22.15
C ARG A 562 -34.77 10.65 -23.52
N THR A 563 -33.62 10.16 -23.98
CA THR A 563 -33.04 10.44 -25.29
C THR A 563 -32.88 9.15 -26.09
N ALA A 564 -32.95 9.24 -27.41
CA ALA A 564 -32.90 8.07 -28.29
C ALA A 564 -31.56 7.32 -28.19
N GLY A 565 -31.62 5.99 -28.30
CA GLY A 565 -30.44 5.13 -28.46
C GLY A 565 -29.84 4.55 -27.17
N ASP A 566 -30.60 4.48 -26.07
CA ASP A 566 -30.16 3.91 -24.79
C ASP A 566 -28.87 4.56 -24.23
N ARG A 567 -28.71 5.86 -24.48
CA ARG A 567 -27.51 6.64 -24.10
C ARG A 567 -27.67 7.43 -22.80
N ASP A 568 -28.87 7.46 -22.22
CA ASP A 568 -29.18 8.24 -21.02
C ASP A 568 -28.98 7.42 -19.75
N VAL A 569 -27.74 6.96 -19.59
CA VAL A 569 -27.32 6.08 -18.49
C VAL A 569 -26.66 6.89 -17.39
N VAL A 570 -27.04 6.66 -16.14
CA VAL A 570 -26.41 7.25 -14.96
C VAL A 570 -26.00 6.15 -13.99
N VAL A 571 -24.77 6.26 -13.49
CA VAL A 571 -24.16 5.32 -12.55
C VAL A 571 -24.04 5.99 -11.18
N TYR A 572 -24.58 5.35 -10.16
CA TYR A 572 -24.63 5.84 -8.79
C TYR A 572 -23.83 4.94 -7.86
N TYR A 573 -22.86 5.50 -7.15
CA TYR A 573 -22.00 4.74 -6.25
C TYR A 573 -21.40 5.62 -5.18
N GLY A 574 -20.99 5.02 -4.07
CA GLY A 574 -20.16 5.71 -3.07
C GLY A 574 -18.71 5.30 -3.16
N SER A 575 -17.82 6.24 -2.93
CA SER A 575 -16.39 6.00 -2.77
C SER A 575 -15.93 6.39 -1.37
N ASN A 576 -14.89 5.71 -0.90
CA ASN A 576 -14.31 5.95 0.42
C ASN A 576 -13.38 7.18 0.48
N ASP A 577 -13.43 8.05 -0.54
CA ASP A 577 -12.99 9.45 -0.45
C ASP A 577 -14.06 10.37 0.18
N GLY A 578 -15.21 9.81 0.54
CA GLY A 578 -16.30 10.50 1.24
C GLY A 578 -17.42 11.04 0.37
N ILE A 579 -17.40 10.73 -0.92
CA ILE A 579 -18.39 11.25 -1.87
C ILE A 579 -19.25 10.10 -2.42
N PHE A 580 -20.57 10.28 -2.35
CA PHE A 580 -21.52 9.53 -3.16
C PHE A 580 -21.75 10.26 -4.47
N ARG A 581 -21.65 9.57 -5.60
CA ARG A 581 -21.51 10.18 -6.92
C ARG A 581 -22.59 9.70 -7.86
N ALA A 582 -23.05 10.61 -8.71
CA ALA A 582 -23.74 10.29 -9.94
C ALA A 582 -22.81 10.60 -11.12
N VAL A 583 -22.53 9.61 -11.95
CA VAL A 583 -21.64 9.72 -13.11
C VAL A 583 -22.43 9.42 -14.38
N LYS A 584 -22.17 10.18 -15.44
CA LYS A 584 -22.73 9.87 -16.76
C LYS A 584 -22.16 8.53 -17.25
N GLY A 585 -23.02 7.50 -17.29
CA GLY A 585 -22.72 6.20 -17.87
C GLY A 585 -22.72 6.25 -19.40
N GLY A 586 -22.37 5.15 -20.05
CA GLY A 586 -22.37 4.99 -21.50
C GLY A 586 -20.97 4.71 -22.06
N GLN A 587 -20.90 4.58 -23.38
CA GLN A 587 -19.71 4.18 -24.13
C GLN A 587 -19.17 5.31 -25.03
N ASP A 588 -19.74 6.53 -24.96
CA ASP A 588 -19.16 7.66 -25.70
C ASP A 588 -17.86 8.13 -25.07
N ASP A 589 -16.95 8.64 -25.91
CA ASP A 589 -15.73 9.29 -25.44
C ASP A 589 -16.02 10.50 -24.54
N THR A 590 -17.23 11.05 -24.57
CA THR A 590 -17.65 12.16 -23.70
C THR A 590 -18.24 11.71 -22.37
N ASP A 591 -18.56 10.43 -22.19
CA ASP A 591 -19.14 9.88 -20.95
C ASP A 591 -18.08 9.71 -19.83
N GLY A 592 -18.52 9.26 -18.66
CA GLY A 592 -17.67 9.02 -17.48
C GLY A 592 -17.43 10.23 -16.58
N TYR A 593 -18.03 11.38 -16.89
CA TYR A 593 -17.92 12.58 -16.07
C TYR A 593 -18.90 12.60 -14.90
N GLU A 594 -18.51 13.23 -13.81
CA GLU A 594 -19.37 13.42 -12.63
C GLU A 594 -20.49 14.44 -12.94
N LYS A 595 -21.74 14.02 -12.78
CA LYS A 595 -22.91 14.92 -12.86
C LYS A 595 -23.06 15.72 -11.57
N TRP A 596 -22.99 15.03 -10.44
CA TRP A 596 -23.02 15.61 -9.10
C TRP A 596 -22.46 14.64 -8.08
N GLY A 597 -22.09 15.16 -6.92
CA GLY A 597 -21.71 14.38 -5.75
C GLY A 597 -22.44 14.84 -4.49
N MET A 598 -22.50 13.97 -3.48
CA MET A 598 -23.05 14.25 -2.17
C MET A 598 -22.06 13.81 -1.09
N VAL A 599 -21.78 14.70 -0.15
CA VAL A 599 -21.07 14.39 1.10
C VAL A 599 -22.09 14.32 2.21
N PHE A 600 -22.23 13.15 2.84
CA PHE A 600 -23.16 12.99 3.95
C PHE A 600 -22.60 13.62 5.23
N PRO A 601 -23.38 14.41 6.00
CA PRO A 601 -22.89 15.13 7.19
C PRO A 601 -22.30 14.22 8.27
N GLU A 602 -22.77 12.97 8.37
CA GLU A 602 -22.26 11.94 9.29
C GLU A 602 -20.78 11.61 9.03
N PHE A 603 -20.27 11.95 7.85
CA PHE A 603 -18.91 11.64 7.43
C PHE A 603 -17.93 12.81 7.59
N PHE A 604 -18.39 14.02 7.91
CA PHE A 604 -17.53 15.21 7.96
C PHE A 604 -16.28 15.04 8.82
N LYS A 605 -16.41 14.46 10.02
CA LYS A 605 -15.28 14.24 10.94
C LYS A 605 -14.25 13.23 10.43
N LYS A 606 -14.58 12.42 9.43
CA LYS A 606 -13.67 11.44 8.82
C LYS A 606 -12.83 12.04 7.69
N LEU A 607 -13.25 13.19 7.13
CA LEU A 607 -12.64 13.79 5.94
C LEU A 607 -11.24 14.33 6.22
N LYS A 608 -10.99 14.91 7.41
CA LYS A 608 -9.66 15.38 7.78
C LYS A 608 -8.64 14.24 7.80
N ARG A 609 -8.98 13.09 8.40
CA ARG A 609 -8.10 11.92 8.43
C ARG A 609 -7.74 11.41 7.04
N LEU A 610 -8.67 11.46 6.08
CA LEU A 610 -8.36 11.13 4.69
C LEU A 610 -7.38 12.11 4.05
N ARG A 611 -7.53 13.40 4.33
CA ARG A 611 -6.66 14.46 3.80
C ARG A 611 -5.26 14.38 4.39
N ASP A 612 -5.14 14.30 5.72
CA ASP A 612 -3.86 14.27 6.42
C ASP A 612 -3.06 12.99 6.11
N ASN A 613 -3.77 11.86 5.98
CA ASN A 613 -3.23 10.57 5.52
C ASN A 613 -2.00 10.04 6.30
N ASP A 614 -1.82 10.50 7.54
CA ASP A 614 -0.67 10.23 8.40
C ASP A 614 -0.94 9.11 9.43
N GLU A 615 -2.18 9.05 9.96
CA GLU A 615 -2.61 8.04 10.91
C GLU A 615 -2.90 6.68 10.24
N LEU A 616 -1.94 5.76 10.39
CA LEU A 616 -2.01 4.40 9.84
C LEU A 616 -3.28 3.64 10.28
N ILE A 617 -3.72 2.72 9.44
CA ILE A 617 -4.84 1.80 9.70
C ILE A 617 -4.37 0.73 10.68
N ASP A 618 -5.06 0.63 11.80
CA ASP A 618 -4.92 -0.44 12.79
C ASP A 618 -6.26 -0.69 13.51
N ALA A 619 -6.28 -1.64 14.45
CA ALA A 619 -7.49 -2.02 15.18
C ALA A 619 -8.11 -0.88 16.03
N ALA A 620 -7.31 0.08 16.51
CA ALA A 620 -7.77 1.25 17.25
C ALA A 620 -8.21 2.39 16.32
N LYS A 621 -7.59 2.48 15.14
CA LYS A 621 -7.85 3.48 14.11
C LYS A 621 -8.19 2.80 12.78
N PRO A 622 -9.39 2.19 12.63
CA PRO A 622 -9.76 1.47 11.43
C PRO A 622 -9.83 2.40 10.21
N LYS A 623 -9.82 1.85 8.99
CA LYS A 623 -9.95 2.67 7.78
C LYS A 623 -11.25 3.51 7.85
N PRO A 624 -11.24 4.80 7.44
CA PRO A 624 -12.48 5.55 7.34
C PRO A 624 -13.33 5.00 6.18
N TYR A 625 -14.52 4.49 6.51
CA TYR A 625 -15.55 4.06 5.56
C TYR A 625 -16.65 5.10 5.43
N PHE A 626 -17.23 5.20 4.23
CA PHE A 626 -18.25 6.19 3.86
C PHE A 626 -19.49 5.50 3.27
N ALA A 627 -20.00 5.95 2.12
CA ALA A 627 -21.14 5.33 1.45
C ALA A 627 -20.75 4.04 0.71
N ASP A 628 -20.15 3.10 1.44
CA ASP A 628 -19.50 1.90 0.90
C ASP A 628 -20.45 0.69 0.79
N GLY A 629 -21.76 0.91 0.94
CA GLY A 629 -22.75 -0.15 0.76
C GLY A 629 -23.21 -0.30 -0.69
N ALA A 630 -24.02 -1.34 -0.91
CA ALA A 630 -24.74 -1.49 -2.17
C ALA A 630 -25.80 -0.39 -2.31
N VAL A 631 -26.00 0.08 -3.55
CA VAL A 631 -27.08 1.00 -3.89
C VAL A 631 -28.21 0.20 -4.51
N SER A 632 -29.40 0.28 -3.90
CA SER A 632 -30.61 -0.34 -4.45
C SER A 632 -31.44 0.68 -5.20
N VAL A 633 -32.06 0.28 -6.30
CA VAL A 633 -32.90 1.18 -7.12
C VAL A 633 -34.34 0.69 -7.12
N TYR A 634 -35.27 1.61 -6.89
CA TYR A 634 -36.68 1.47 -7.22
C TYR A 634 -36.98 2.33 -8.45
N GLN A 635 -37.66 1.76 -9.43
CA GLN A 635 -38.08 2.44 -10.65
C GLN A 635 -39.57 2.18 -10.88
N ASN A 636 -40.30 3.22 -11.24
CA ASN A 636 -41.70 3.15 -11.61
C ASN A 636 -41.95 4.04 -12.83
N ASP A 637 -42.09 3.41 -13.98
CA ASP A 637 -42.61 4.00 -15.21
C ASP A 637 -44.15 3.94 -15.13
N VAL A 638 -44.77 5.10 -14.93
CA VAL A 638 -46.22 5.22 -14.70
C VAL A 638 -47.00 5.07 -16.00
N ASN A 639 -46.48 5.60 -17.10
CA ASN A 639 -47.17 5.63 -18.39
C ASN A 639 -46.86 4.41 -19.27
N GLY A 640 -45.82 3.63 -18.93
CA GLY A 640 -45.40 2.42 -19.60
C GLY A 640 -44.72 2.66 -20.96
N ASP A 641 -44.18 3.86 -21.20
CA ASP A 641 -43.57 4.23 -22.48
C ASP A 641 -42.09 3.81 -22.60
N GLY A 642 -41.53 3.20 -21.56
CA GLY A 642 -40.15 2.77 -21.52
C GLY A 642 -39.16 3.91 -21.33
N LYS A 643 -39.60 5.08 -20.86
CA LYS A 643 -38.76 6.20 -20.47
C LYS A 643 -39.04 6.53 -19.01
N LEU A 644 -38.04 7.13 -18.34
CA LEU A 644 -38.17 7.57 -16.97
C LEU A 644 -38.11 9.09 -16.96
N VAL A 645 -39.27 9.74 -16.98
CA VAL A 645 -39.42 11.19 -17.04
C VAL A 645 -40.21 11.67 -15.82
N ALA A 646 -39.56 12.42 -14.93
CA ALA A 646 -40.19 12.92 -13.71
C ALA A 646 -41.48 13.74 -13.96
N ALA A 647 -41.55 14.47 -15.06
CA ALA A 647 -42.70 15.28 -15.46
C ALA A 647 -43.94 14.42 -15.81
N ASP A 648 -43.73 13.18 -16.23
CA ASP A 648 -44.81 12.22 -16.56
C ASP A 648 -45.30 11.45 -15.32
N GLY A 649 -44.72 11.76 -14.15
CA GLY A 649 -45.04 11.11 -12.88
C GLY A 649 -44.13 9.92 -12.55
N ASP A 650 -43.21 9.56 -13.43
CA ASP A 650 -42.27 8.46 -13.22
C ASP A 650 -41.37 8.71 -12.02
N LYS A 651 -40.99 7.62 -11.36
CA LYS A 651 -40.18 7.66 -10.14
C LYS A 651 -38.94 6.81 -10.24
N VAL A 652 -37.81 7.37 -9.79
CA VAL A 652 -36.57 6.64 -9.58
C VAL A 652 -36.04 6.99 -8.19
N TYR A 653 -35.98 6.01 -7.30
CA TYR A 653 -35.45 6.17 -5.95
C TYR A 653 -34.21 5.30 -5.74
N LEU A 654 -33.19 5.89 -5.12
CA LEU A 654 -32.00 5.17 -4.67
C LEU A 654 -32.09 4.96 -3.16
N TYR A 655 -31.76 3.75 -2.72
CA TYR A 655 -31.53 3.45 -1.31
C TYR A 655 -30.05 3.17 -1.12
N VAL A 656 -29.36 4.09 -0.45
CA VAL A 656 -27.90 4.07 -0.25
C VAL A 656 -27.60 3.50 1.13
N GLY A 657 -27.03 2.29 1.16
CA GLY A 657 -26.50 1.70 2.38
C GLY A 657 -25.07 2.18 2.65
N MET A 658 -24.70 2.33 3.93
CA MET A 658 -23.34 2.74 4.32
C MET A 658 -22.41 1.55 4.63
N ARG A 659 -22.96 0.35 4.87
CA ARG A 659 -22.20 -0.83 5.33
C ARG A 659 -21.32 -0.48 6.54
N ARG A 660 -19.97 -0.51 6.40
CA ARG A 660 -19.02 -0.15 7.46
C ARG A 660 -18.95 1.36 7.71
N GLY A 661 -19.52 2.18 6.83
CA GLY A 661 -19.60 3.63 6.99
C GLY A 661 -20.49 4.10 8.13
N GLY A 662 -21.52 3.32 8.50
CA GLY A 662 -22.41 3.63 9.62
C GLY A 662 -23.74 2.89 9.59
N GLN A 663 -24.50 3.02 10.66
CA GLN A 663 -25.82 2.39 10.83
C GLN A 663 -26.94 3.33 10.35
N LEU A 664 -26.93 3.68 9.07
CA LEU A 664 -27.96 4.51 8.46
C LEU A 664 -28.15 4.17 6.98
N ILE A 665 -29.30 4.59 6.45
CA ILE A 665 -29.67 4.45 5.03
C ILE A 665 -30.21 5.78 4.57
N TYR A 666 -29.79 6.22 3.38
CA TYR A 666 -30.38 7.38 2.70
C TYR A 666 -31.29 6.92 1.57
N ALA A 667 -32.42 7.60 1.40
CA ALA A 667 -33.26 7.50 0.22
C ALA A 667 -33.14 8.78 -0.59
N LEU A 668 -32.74 8.67 -1.87
CA LEU A 668 -32.61 9.80 -2.78
C LEU A 668 -33.65 9.69 -3.88
N ASP A 669 -34.40 10.76 -4.11
CA ASP A 669 -35.22 10.89 -5.31
C ASP A 669 -34.33 11.37 -6.45
N VAL A 670 -34.11 10.50 -7.43
CA VAL A 670 -33.34 10.78 -8.64
C VAL A 670 -34.23 10.62 -9.88
N SER A 671 -35.54 10.84 -9.74
CA SER A 671 -36.47 10.83 -10.88
C SER A 671 -36.03 11.85 -11.95
N ASP A 672 -35.43 12.96 -11.51
CA ASP A 672 -34.55 13.78 -12.32
C ASP A 672 -33.08 13.51 -11.91
N PRO A 673 -32.26 12.90 -12.78
CA PRO A 673 -30.87 12.61 -12.48
C PRO A 673 -29.94 13.84 -12.47
N ASP A 674 -30.41 15.02 -12.86
CA ASP A 674 -29.58 16.21 -13.09
C ASP A 674 -29.60 17.26 -11.96
N THR A 675 -30.46 17.11 -10.94
CA THR A 675 -30.75 18.14 -9.91
C THR A 675 -30.94 17.65 -8.49
#